data_AF-A0A8J3WLC5-F1
#
_entry.id   AF-A0A8J3WLC5-F1
#
_cell.length_a   1.000
_cell.length_b   1.000
_cell.length_c   1.000
_cell.angle_alpha   90.00
_cell.angle_beta   90.00
_cell.angle_gamma   90.00
#
_symmetry.space_group_name_H-M   'P 1'
#
loop_
_entity.id
_entity.type
_entity.pdbx_description
1 polymer ?
#
loop_
_entity_poly.entity_id
_entity_poly.type
_entity_poly.pdbx_seq_one_letter_code
_entity_poly.pdbx_strand_id
1 'polypeptide(L)'
;MIALTIIAAAAPAATASAAPTPATIVVAADGSGNHTTVQDAVDAVPAGNTKRVTILVRPGTYRQQVVIPADKPYISLVGDTDDPRKVVLTFDAAASTPKPDGSGTYGTSGSASYVIGAPDFTARNLTFENSYNEAAGGNSQAVAVRTTGDRQVYENVRFIGNQDTLYANTASATAVARQYFRNCYVEGDVDFIFGRATAVFHNCVIKSLNRGSADGNNGYVTAASTEITNPYGFLIYRSHLVSDAPAKTVHLGRPWPAGGSATARGQVLIRESWLGQQFKDAPWTDMSGLNWREARLSEYLNRGPGATVNGDRPQMTREQAEDFEPEDYLKGQDGWDPFRSFPSSSDRQLGRQALPENDGWAAAGTGTTGGSAARPENVYTVSTRAQLLAAIGDPADNTPKIIYVKGAIDADTDDAGNPLTCQSYAVNGYSLQAYLAAYDPAVWGRDRVPSGPLEDARKSSYDKMAKHVTVTLGSNVTLVGLGRDAALKSFGIRVTDADNVIVRNLTITDTSDCFPQWDPTDGEEGSWNASFDNIEISGSTHVWLDHNTLNDGDNPDSNQPLYFGRPYQVHDGLLDVVRGSNYVTLSWNHLSNHDKVSLIGNTDNPTRYAEADKLKVTLHHNYFEGLGQRTPRVRFGQVHVYNNYYTGSDVHQYSIGVGAGSKVYAQANAFDGIPADKVLSVLNGTAITVRDNVVDGRPVDLVAAYNAAHDPDLGADAGWTPTLVTKVHPARALRGLVPAQAGAGRLG
;
A
#
# COMPACT_ATOMS: atom_id res chain seq x y z
N MET A 1 -48.94 75.56 -45.22
CA MET A 1 -48.03 74.56 -45.81
C MET A 1 -47.41 73.76 -44.68
N ILE A 2 -47.75 72.47 -44.67
CA ILE A 2 -47.12 71.28 -44.07
C ILE A 2 -45.91 71.52 -43.15
N ALA A 3 -46.10 71.26 -41.85
CA ALA A 3 -45.04 70.90 -40.91
C ALA A 3 -45.12 69.38 -40.69
N LEU A 4 -44.09 68.64 -41.10
CA LEU A 4 -44.01 67.20 -40.89
C LEU A 4 -42.91 66.90 -39.86
N THR A 5 -43.36 66.57 -38.66
CA THR A 5 -42.55 66.13 -37.52
C THR A 5 -42.10 64.69 -37.76
N ILE A 6 -40.79 64.44 -37.86
CA ILE A 6 -40.21 63.10 -37.95
C ILE A 6 -40.10 62.55 -36.52
N ILE A 7 -40.86 61.50 -36.21
CA ILE A 7 -40.72 60.70 -34.99
C ILE A 7 -39.61 59.67 -35.24
N ALA A 8 -38.52 59.76 -34.48
CA ALA A 8 -37.50 58.71 -34.43
C ALA A 8 -37.98 57.57 -33.52
N ALA A 9 -38.24 56.40 -34.11
CA ALA A 9 -38.51 55.18 -33.37
C ALA A 9 -37.18 54.53 -32.95
N ALA A 10 -37.00 54.29 -31.64
CA ALA A 10 -35.85 53.57 -31.09
C ALA A 10 -35.94 52.07 -31.43
N ALA A 11 -34.82 51.51 -31.90
CA ALA A 11 -34.66 50.07 -32.13
C ALA A 11 -34.48 49.31 -30.80
N PRO A 12 -34.98 48.07 -30.66
CA PRO A 12 -34.80 47.28 -29.45
C PRO A 12 -33.35 46.77 -29.35
N ALA A 13 -32.80 46.79 -28.13
CA ALA A 13 -31.48 46.28 -27.82
C ALA A 13 -31.43 44.76 -28.02
N ALA A 14 -30.40 44.29 -28.75
CA ALA A 14 -30.13 42.87 -28.94
C ALA A 14 -29.61 42.25 -27.63
N THR A 15 -30.27 41.18 -27.17
CA THR A 15 -29.79 40.32 -26.08
C THR A 15 -28.57 39.53 -26.57
N ALA A 16 -27.41 39.74 -25.94
CA ALA A 16 -26.22 38.93 -26.18
C ALA A 16 -26.45 37.48 -25.72
N SER A 17 -26.21 36.52 -26.62
CA SER A 17 -26.15 35.10 -26.27
C SER A 17 -24.95 34.86 -25.37
N ALA A 18 -25.16 34.25 -24.20
CA ALA A 18 -24.07 33.84 -23.30
C ALA A 18 -23.15 32.82 -23.99
N ALA A 19 -21.84 33.00 -23.83
CA ALA A 19 -20.84 32.05 -24.31
C ALA A 19 -21.00 30.68 -23.60
N PRO A 20 -20.71 29.56 -24.28
CA PRO A 20 -20.81 28.23 -23.67
C PRO A 20 -19.83 28.08 -22.51
N THR A 21 -20.29 27.53 -21.38
CA THR A 21 -19.46 27.22 -20.21
C THR A 21 -18.39 26.19 -20.60
N PRO A 22 -17.10 26.44 -20.31
CA PRO A 22 -16.04 25.49 -20.59
C PRO A 22 -16.19 24.23 -19.74
N ALA A 23 -15.80 23.07 -20.28
CA ALA A 23 -15.83 21.80 -19.55
C ALA A 23 -14.86 21.78 -18.34
N THR A 24 -13.87 22.67 -18.33
CA THR A 24 -12.92 22.84 -17.23
C THR A 24 -12.70 24.32 -16.94
N ILE A 25 -12.76 24.69 -15.66
CA ILE A 25 -12.51 26.02 -15.11
C ILE A 25 -11.33 25.89 -14.15
N VAL A 26 -10.22 26.58 -14.42
CA VAL A 26 -9.01 26.53 -13.58
C VAL A 26 -9.06 27.63 -12.52
N VAL A 27 -8.83 27.27 -11.27
CA VAL A 27 -8.68 28.19 -10.14
C VAL A 27 -7.22 28.21 -9.71
N ALA A 28 -6.61 29.40 -9.64
CA ALA A 28 -5.24 29.57 -9.17
C ALA A 28 -5.08 30.87 -8.39
N ALA A 29 -4.61 30.79 -7.14
CA ALA A 29 -4.48 31.94 -6.26
C ALA A 29 -3.53 33.04 -6.79
N ASP A 30 -2.58 32.67 -7.65
CA ASP A 30 -1.60 33.57 -8.28
C ASP A 30 -2.13 34.28 -9.54
N GLY A 31 -3.39 34.04 -9.93
CA GLY A 31 -4.01 34.63 -11.12
C GLY A 31 -3.68 33.92 -12.43
N SER A 32 -2.96 32.80 -12.40
CA SER A 32 -2.61 32.02 -13.60
C SER A 32 -3.75 31.11 -14.13
N GLY A 33 -4.91 31.12 -13.46
CA GLY A 33 -6.12 30.38 -13.82
C GLY A 33 -7.23 31.27 -14.40
N ASN A 34 -8.41 30.69 -14.65
CA ASN A 34 -9.60 31.44 -15.05
C ASN A 34 -10.15 32.31 -13.93
N HIS A 35 -10.04 31.85 -12.68
CA HIS A 35 -10.45 32.58 -11.47
C HIS A 35 -9.37 32.45 -10.38
N THR A 36 -9.35 33.39 -9.44
CA THR A 36 -8.50 33.33 -8.25
C THR A 36 -9.20 32.70 -7.05
N THR A 37 -10.53 32.60 -7.09
CA THR A 37 -11.36 32.04 -6.02
C THR A 37 -12.21 30.87 -6.51
N VAL A 38 -12.53 29.94 -5.61
CA VAL A 38 -13.46 28.84 -5.89
C VAL A 38 -14.90 29.33 -6.04
N GLN A 39 -15.34 30.35 -5.30
CA GLN A 39 -16.72 30.83 -5.41
C GLN A 39 -16.98 31.42 -6.80
N ASP A 40 -16.06 32.22 -7.35
CA ASP A 40 -16.21 32.77 -8.70
C ASP A 40 -16.31 31.67 -9.77
N ALA A 41 -15.53 30.59 -9.62
CA ALA A 41 -15.58 29.45 -10.52
C ALA A 41 -16.90 28.66 -10.41
N VAL A 42 -17.46 28.54 -9.20
CA VAL A 42 -18.80 27.97 -8.98
C VAL A 42 -19.87 28.87 -9.59
N ASP A 43 -19.74 30.19 -9.44
CA ASP A 43 -20.67 31.18 -9.96
C ASP A 43 -20.73 31.18 -11.49
N ALA A 44 -19.60 30.91 -12.15
CA ALA A 44 -19.51 30.73 -13.60
C ALA A 44 -20.24 29.49 -14.15
N VAL A 45 -20.57 28.50 -13.31
CA VAL A 45 -21.40 27.35 -13.70
C VAL A 45 -22.87 27.78 -13.71
N PRO A 46 -23.63 27.57 -14.80
CA PRO A 46 -25.02 28.00 -14.88
C PRO A 46 -25.95 27.20 -13.95
N ALA A 47 -27.01 27.85 -13.48
CA ALA A 47 -28.12 27.14 -12.83
C ALA A 47 -28.78 26.16 -13.82
N GLY A 48 -29.25 25.01 -13.32
CA GLY A 48 -29.80 23.91 -14.10
C GLY A 48 -28.77 23.17 -14.96
N ASN A 49 -27.47 23.27 -14.64
CA ASN A 49 -26.40 22.63 -15.40
C ASN A 49 -26.65 21.12 -15.62
N THR A 50 -26.54 20.64 -16.86
CA THR A 50 -26.82 19.24 -17.22
C THR A 50 -25.58 18.45 -17.62
N LYS A 51 -24.39 19.08 -17.63
CA LYS A 51 -23.14 18.47 -18.10
C LYS A 51 -22.06 18.61 -17.04
N ARG A 52 -21.14 17.64 -16.97
CA ARG A 52 -20.03 17.72 -16.00
C ARG A 52 -19.13 18.91 -16.29
N VAL A 53 -18.94 19.77 -15.30
CA VAL A 53 -17.97 20.88 -15.30
C VAL A 53 -16.93 20.63 -14.22
N THR A 54 -15.66 20.59 -14.61
CA THR A 54 -14.54 20.41 -13.67
C THR A 54 -13.98 21.75 -13.26
N ILE A 55 -14.06 22.09 -11.98
CA ILE A 55 -13.30 23.17 -11.35
C ILE A 55 -11.97 22.58 -10.87
N LEU A 56 -10.90 22.83 -11.61
CA LEU A 56 -9.54 22.36 -11.32
C LEU A 56 -8.79 23.40 -10.49
N VAL A 57 -8.39 23.07 -9.26
CA VAL A 57 -7.81 24.00 -8.30
C VAL A 57 -6.31 23.74 -8.15
N ARG A 58 -5.47 24.73 -8.49
CA ARG A 58 -4.02 24.63 -8.34
C ARG A 58 -3.57 24.61 -6.88
N PRO A 59 -2.43 23.99 -6.56
CA PRO A 59 -1.84 24.02 -5.21
C PRO A 59 -1.84 25.41 -4.57
N GLY A 60 -2.27 25.49 -3.33
CA GLY A 60 -2.43 26.73 -2.57
C GLY A 60 -3.47 26.62 -1.45
N THR A 61 -3.56 27.68 -0.65
CA THR A 61 -4.55 27.82 0.42
C THR A 61 -5.59 28.88 0.02
N TYR A 62 -6.86 28.49 -0.03
CA TYR A 62 -7.99 29.32 -0.45
C TYR A 62 -8.90 29.57 0.76
N ARG A 63 -8.73 30.75 1.39
CA ARG A 63 -9.50 31.13 2.58
C ARG A 63 -10.78 31.87 2.23
N GLN A 64 -11.91 31.17 2.24
CA GLN A 64 -13.24 31.72 1.95
C GLN A 64 -14.34 30.73 2.35
N GLN A 65 -15.51 31.27 2.68
CA GLN A 65 -16.72 30.47 2.78
C GLN A 65 -17.33 30.30 1.38
N VAL A 66 -17.67 29.07 0.99
CA VAL A 66 -18.16 28.75 -0.37
C VAL A 66 -19.50 28.01 -0.31
N VAL A 67 -20.41 28.40 -1.20
CA VAL A 67 -21.68 27.72 -1.42
C VAL A 67 -21.72 27.16 -2.84
N ILE A 68 -21.92 25.84 -2.95
CA ILE A 68 -22.23 25.12 -4.20
C ILE A 68 -23.73 24.82 -4.19
N PRO A 69 -24.55 25.63 -4.87
CA PRO A 69 -26.01 25.56 -4.77
C PRO A 69 -26.62 24.27 -5.30
N ALA A 70 -27.81 23.91 -4.79
CA ALA A 70 -28.53 22.70 -5.21
C ALA A 70 -29.00 22.72 -6.67
N ASP A 71 -29.13 23.90 -7.27
CA ASP A 71 -29.51 24.08 -8.67
C ASP A 71 -28.31 24.04 -9.64
N LYS A 72 -27.10 23.71 -9.18
CA LYS A 72 -25.91 23.56 -10.04
C LYS A 72 -25.35 22.12 -10.01
N PRO A 73 -26.05 21.12 -10.57
CA PRO A 73 -25.57 19.74 -10.53
C PRO A 73 -24.35 19.51 -11.42
N TYR A 74 -23.73 18.33 -11.27
CA TYR A 74 -22.60 17.85 -12.08
C TYR A 74 -21.31 18.68 -11.98
N ILE A 75 -21.09 19.40 -10.88
CA ILE A 75 -19.80 20.07 -10.61
C ILE A 75 -18.79 19.03 -10.07
N SER A 76 -17.57 19.06 -10.62
CA SER A 76 -16.41 18.33 -10.07
C SER A 76 -15.37 19.30 -9.55
N LEU A 77 -15.08 19.32 -8.25
CA LEU A 77 -14.04 20.14 -7.64
C LEU A 77 -12.77 19.29 -7.43
N VAL A 78 -11.71 19.56 -8.18
CA VAL A 78 -10.54 18.67 -8.26
C VAL A 78 -9.26 19.45 -7.98
N GLY A 79 -8.43 18.98 -7.06
CA GLY A 79 -7.08 19.53 -6.89
C GLY A 79 -6.15 19.10 -8.03
N ASP A 80 -5.34 20.04 -8.52
CA ASP A 80 -4.31 19.82 -9.57
C ASP A 80 -3.03 19.21 -8.97
N THR A 81 -3.20 18.07 -8.30
CA THR A 81 -2.17 17.35 -7.52
C THR A 81 -2.67 15.94 -7.17
N ASP A 82 -1.75 15.00 -6.93
CA ASP A 82 -2.08 13.69 -6.34
C ASP A 82 -2.06 13.72 -4.78
N ASP A 83 -1.46 14.75 -4.19
CA ASP A 83 -1.39 14.96 -2.74
C ASP A 83 -2.45 15.99 -2.29
N PRO A 84 -3.52 15.57 -1.57
CA PRO A 84 -4.60 16.44 -1.17
C PRO A 84 -4.20 17.51 -0.13
N ARG A 85 -3.01 17.42 0.47
CA ARG A 85 -2.47 18.43 1.39
C ARG A 85 -2.05 19.71 0.68
N LYS A 86 -1.82 19.65 -0.63
CA LYS A 86 -1.31 20.80 -1.40
C LYS A 86 -2.39 21.78 -1.83
N VAL A 87 -3.67 21.39 -1.78
CA VAL A 87 -4.82 22.27 -2.09
C VAL A 87 -5.70 22.33 -0.84
N VAL A 88 -5.66 23.44 -0.12
CA VAL A 88 -6.38 23.62 1.16
C VAL A 88 -7.48 24.66 0.99
N LEU A 89 -8.72 24.22 1.14
CA LEU A 89 -9.93 25.02 1.05
C LEU A 89 -10.43 25.28 2.48
N THR A 90 -10.29 26.51 2.98
CA THR A 90 -10.38 26.78 4.43
C THR A 90 -11.24 27.99 4.77
N PHE A 91 -11.81 27.97 5.97
CA PHE A 91 -12.41 29.11 6.66
C PHE A 91 -12.35 28.85 8.18
N ASP A 92 -12.77 29.77 9.04
CA ASP A 92 -12.57 29.67 10.50
C ASP A 92 -13.77 30.11 11.35
N ALA A 93 -14.97 30.12 10.77
CA ALA A 93 -16.18 30.40 11.53
C ALA A 93 -16.54 29.22 12.45
N ALA A 94 -16.92 29.53 13.68
CA ALA A 94 -17.57 28.61 14.61
C ALA A 94 -19.05 28.98 14.81
N ALA A 95 -19.82 28.09 15.42
CA ALA A 95 -21.23 28.34 15.72
C ALA A 95 -21.45 29.58 16.60
N SER A 96 -20.48 29.87 17.48
CA SER A 96 -20.46 31.05 18.35
C SER A 96 -19.98 32.32 17.65
N THR A 97 -19.36 32.23 16.47
CA THR A 97 -18.84 33.39 15.75
C THR A 97 -19.99 34.32 15.34
N PRO A 98 -19.94 35.63 15.68
CA PRO A 98 -20.93 36.61 15.21
C PRO A 98 -20.87 36.78 13.69
N LYS A 99 -22.04 36.90 13.06
CA LYS A 99 -22.12 37.21 11.63
C LYS A 99 -21.76 38.67 11.36
N PRO A 100 -21.08 38.99 10.25
CA PRO A 100 -20.71 40.36 9.90
C PRO A 100 -21.91 41.31 9.75
N ASP A 101 -23.08 40.78 9.40
CA ASP A 101 -24.31 41.55 9.19
C ASP A 101 -25.08 41.88 10.49
N GLY A 102 -24.60 41.40 11.65
CA GLY A 102 -25.24 41.61 12.95
C GLY A 102 -26.49 40.76 13.20
N SER A 103 -26.83 39.80 12.32
CA SER A 103 -28.03 38.97 12.44
C SER A 103 -27.94 37.83 13.48
N GLY A 104 -26.95 37.88 14.37
CA GLY A 104 -26.67 36.87 15.38
C GLY A 104 -25.36 36.12 15.11
N THR A 105 -25.25 34.88 15.58
CA THR A 105 -24.09 34.01 15.31
C THR A 105 -24.36 33.08 14.14
N TYR A 106 -23.30 32.48 13.60
CA TYR A 106 -23.41 31.52 12.50
C TYR A 106 -24.25 30.28 12.85
N GLY A 107 -24.17 29.81 14.11
CA GLY A 107 -24.67 28.49 14.49
C GLY A 107 -23.94 27.36 13.75
N THR A 108 -24.20 26.10 14.12
CA THR A 108 -23.50 24.94 13.51
C THR A 108 -23.64 24.90 11.99
N SER A 109 -24.85 25.13 11.46
CA SER A 109 -25.06 25.04 10.00
C SER A 109 -24.41 26.20 9.24
N GLY A 110 -24.32 27.38 9.84
CA GLY A 110 -23.72 28.56 9.22
C GLY A 110 -22.20 28.59 9.34
N SER A 111 -21.60 27.82 10.25
CA SER A 111 -20.15 27.79 10.44
C SER A 111 -19.40 26.99 9.37
N ALA A 112 -20.12 26.31 8.48
CA ALA A 112 -19.55 25.51 7.40
C ALA A 112 -18.64 26.32 6.47
N SER A 113 -17.36 25.95 6.37
CA SER A 113 -16.45 26.52 5.36
C SER A 113 -16.98 26.29 3.94
N TYR A 114 -17.51 25.08 3.68
CA TYR A 114 -18.13 24.73 2.40
C TYR A 114 -19.54 24.17 2.60
N VAL A 115 -20.51 24.72 1.86
CA VAL A 115 -21.88 24.23 1.78
C VAL A 115 -22.12 23.64 0.41
N ILE A 116 -22.38 22.33 0.34
CA ILE A 116 -22.51 21.59 -0.93
C ILE A 116 -23.92 21.01 -1.05
N GLY A 117 -24.78 21.75 -1.73
CA GLY A 117 -26.16 21.36 -2.04
C GLY A 117 -26.33 20.65 -3.38
N ALA A 118 -25.39 20.84 -4.31
CA ALA A 118 -25.48 20.28 -5.66
C ALA A 118 -25.54 18.74 -5.66
N PRO A 119 -26.50 18.11 -6.37
CA PRO A 119 -26.47 16.69 -6.63
C PRO A 119 -25.46 16.34 -7.74
N ASP A 120 -25.09 15.08 -7.84
CA ASP A 120 -24.11 14.57 -8.82
C ASP A 120 -22.73 15.24 -8.72
N PHE A 121 -22.42 15.78 -7.54
CA PHE A 121 -21.18 16.48 -7.23
C PHE A 121 -20.03 15.50 -7.01
N THR A 122 -18.82 15.91 -7.37
CA THR A 122 -17.60 15.15 -7.07
C THR A 122 -16.50 16.06 -6.51
N ALA A 123 -15.81 15.65 -5.44
CA ALA A 123 -14.57 16.29 -5.00
C ALA A 123 -13.40 15.31 -5.01
N ARG A 124 -12.22 15.75 -5.49
CA ARG A 124 -11.00 14.94 -5.51
C ARG A 124 -9.73 15.69 -5.15
N ASN A 125 -8.79 15.00 -4.50
CA ASN A 125 -7.40 15.43 -4.30
C ASN A 125 -7.23 16.81 -3.64
N LEU A 126 -8.03 17.10 -2.61
CA LEU A 126 -8.01 18.40 -1.92
C LEU A 126 -8.38 18.26 -0.45
N THR A 127 -8.18 19.32 0.31
CA THR A 127 -8.55 19.42 1.73
C THR A 127 -9.66 20.44 1.90
N PHE A 128 -10.75 20.07 2.56
CA PHE A 128 -11.69 20.99 3.19
C PHE A 128 -11.35 21.14 4.66
N GLU A 129 -11.23 22.38 5.13
CA GLU A 129 -10.82 22.70 6.48
C GLU A 129 -11.75 23.75 7.11
N ASN A 130 -12.08 23.54 8.38
CA ASN A 130 -12.42 24.64 9.27
C ASN A 130 -11.28 24.84 10.27
N SER A 131 -10.54 25.93 10.11
CA SER A 131 -9.34 26.24 10.88
C SER A 131 -9.65 26.97 12.19
N TYR A 132 -10.89 26.87 12.71
CA TYR A 132 -11.25 27.46 13.99
C TYR A 132 -10.36 26.93 15.12
N ASN A 133 -9.74 27.84 15.86
CA ASN A 133 -8.80 27.51 16.92
C ASN A 133 -9.54 27.38 18.25
N GLU A 134 -9.93 26.16 18.61
CA GLU A 134 -10.61 25.86 19.88
C GLU A 134 -9.77 26.22 21.12
N ALA A 135 -8.44 26.11 21.04
CA ALA A 135 -7.57 26.48 22.16
C ALA A 135 -7.63 27.98 22.47
N ALA A 136 -7.91 28.82 21.46
CA ALA A 136 -8.07 30.27 21.61
C ALA A 136 -9.53 30.69 21.81
N GLY A 137 -10.46 30.02 21.13
CA GLY A 137 -11.88 30.39 21.06
C GLY A 137 -12.81 29.66 22.03
N GLY A 138 -12.30 28.61 22.70
CA GLY A 138 -13.10 27.65 23.47
C GLY A 138 -13.79 26.62 22.57
N ASN A 139 -14.40 25.62 23.20
CA ASN A 139 -15.08 24.53 22.49
C ASN A 139 -16.32 25.07 21.73
N SER A 140 -16.39 24.86 20.42
CA SER A 140 -17.53 25.26 19.61
C SER A 140 -17.58 24.48 18.29
N GLN A 141 -18.78 24.24 17.77
CA GLN A 141 -18.99 23.56 16.50
C GLN A 141 -18.41 24.37 15.34
N ALA A 142 -17.52 23.76 14.55
CA ALA A 142 -16.80 24.40 13.47
C ALA A 142 -16.78 23.48 12.24
N VAL A 143 -17.81 23.60 11.40
CA VAL A 143 -18.04 22.68 10.29
C VAL A 143 -17.05 22.97 9.15
N ALA A 144 -16.32 21.96 8.67
CA ALA A 144 -15.51 22.07 7.46
C ALA A 144 -16.41 21.97 6.22
N VAL A 145 -17.29 20.96 6.19
CA VAL A 145 -18.21 20.75 5.07
C VAL A 145 -19.60 20.39 5.56
N ARG A 146 -20.61 21.06 4.99
CA ARG A 146 -22.02 20.68 5.08
C ARG A 146 -22.52 20.19 3.73
N THR A 147 -22.89 18.92 3.65
CA THR A 147 -23.36 18.27 2.43
C THR A 147 -24.85 17.96 2.53
N THR A 148 -25.62 18.21 1.46
CA THR A 148 -27.07 17.91 1.42
C THR A 148 -27.58 17.35 0.09
N GLY A 149 -26.76 17.37 -0.96
CA GLY A 149 -27.13 16.85 -2.28
C GLY A 149 -27.09 15.33 -2.35
N ASP A 150 -27.86 14.76 -3.28
CA ASP A 150 -27.85 13.33 -3.58
C ASP A 150 -26.75 12.98 -4.62
N ARG A 151 -26.29 11.73 -4.61
CA ARG A 151 -25.24 11.21 -5.50
C ARG A 151 -23.91 11.99 -5.45
N GLN A 152 -23.42 12.28 -4.25
CA GLN A 152 -22.16 13.00 -4.06
C GLN A 152 -20.99 12.03 -3.85
N VAL A 153 -19.86 12.28 -4.51
CA VAL A 153 -18.62 11.47 -4.38
C VAL A 153 -17.47 12.33 -3.87
N TYR A 154 -16.75 11.82 -2.89
CA TYR A 154 -15.53 12.41 -2.35
C TYR A 154 -14.42 11.35 -2.43
N GLU A 155 -13.33 11.63 -3.15
CA GLU A 155 -12.26 10.67 -3.36
C GLU A 155 -10.89 11.29 -3.10
N ASN A 156 -10.11 10.69 -2.18
CA ASN A 156 -8.82 11.24 -1.76
C ASN A 156 -8.97 12.70 -1.26
N VAL A 157 -9.98 12.94 -0.43
CA VAL A 157 -10.30 14.24 0.16
C VAL A 157 -10.02 14.21 1.66
N ARG A 158 -9.48 15.31 2.20
CA ARG A 158 -9.29 15.51 3.64
C ARG A 158 -10.38 16.44 4.19
N PHE A 159 -10.94 16.10 5.33
CA PHE A 159 -11.89 16.92 6.09
C PHE A 159 -11.27 17.20 7.46
N ILE A 160 -10.93 18.47 7.70
CA ILE A 160 -10.12 18.90 8.84
C ILE A 160 -10.94 19.86 9.70
N GLY A 161 -11.04 19.56 10.99
CA GLY A 161 -11.73 20.38 11.98
C GLY A 161 -11.64 19.75 13.36
N ASN A 162 -12.40 20.29 14.30
CA ASN A 162 -12.49 19.78 15.67
C ASN A 162 -13.92 19.25 15.93
N GLN A 163 -14.75 20.00 16.64
CA GLN A 163 -16.15 19.65 16.83
C GLN A 163 -16.98 19.87 15.55
N ASP A 164 -17.80 18.88 15.19
CA ASP A 164 -18.75 18.92 14.07
C ASP A 164 -18.07 19.10 12.67
N THR A 165 -16.93 18.45 12.42
CA THR A 165 -16.15 18.63 11.17
C THR A 165 -16.92 18.35 9.86
N LEU A 166 -17.58 17.19 9.74
CA LEU A 166 -18.27 16.75 8.53
C LEU A 166 -19.76 16.56 8.79
N TYR A 167 -20.56 17.50 8.29
CA TYR A 167 -22.02 17.47 8.39
C TYR A 167 -22.62 16.75 7.18
N ALA A 168 -22.60 15.41 7.22
CA ALA A 168 -23.20 14.50 6.24
C ALA A 168 -24.73 14.46 6.38
N ASN A 169 -25.41 15.38 5.69
CA ASN A 169 -26.82 15.65 5.91
C ASN A 169 -27.73 15.49 4.67
N THR A 170 -29.02 15.67 4.87
CA THR A 170 -30.05 15.69 3.83
C THR A 170 -30.67 17.09 3.73
N ALA A 171 -31.31 17.40 2.59
CA ALA A 171 -31.99 18.68 2.41
C ALA A 171 -33.22 18.87 3.34
N SER A 172 -33.84 17.77 3.78
CA SER A 172 -34.95 17.74 4.74
C SER A 172 -34.99 16.39 5.46
N ALA A 173 -35.77 16.28 6.54
CA ALA A 173 -35.89 15.03 7.30
C ALA A 173 -36.39 13.85 6.46
N THR A 174 -37.24 14.11 5.45
CA THR A 174 -37.81 13.06 4.58
C THR A 174 -37.02 12.83 3.30
N ALA A 175 -36.04 13.67 2.99
CA ALA A 175 -35.18 13.50 1.83
C ALA A 175 -34.09 12.46 2.10
N VAL A 176 -33.72 11.70 1.07
CA VAL A 176 -32.54 10.83 1.07
C VAL A 176 -31.44 11.55 0.29
N ALA A 177 -30.24 11.58 0.86
CA ALA A 177 -29.04 12.08 0.21
C ALA A 177 -27.94 11.04 0.35
N ARG A 178 -27.51 10.46 -0.78
CA ARG A 178 -26.49 9.42 -0.81
C ARG A 178 -25.12 10.01 -1.08
N GLN A 179 -24.16 9.66 -0.24
CA GLN A 179 -22.83 10.26 -0.22
C GLN A 179 -21.77 9.17 -0.10
N TYR A 180 -20.80 9.16 -1.02
CA TYR A 180 -19.75 8.17 -1.06
C TYR A 180 -18.39 8.83 -0.81
N PHE A 181 -17.78 8.51 0.33
CA PHE A 181 -16.46 8.97 0.74
C PHE A 181 -15.47 7.82 0.61
N ARG A 182 -14.47 7.96 -0.27
CA ARG A 182 -13.52 6.91 -0.60
C ARG A 182 -12.09 7.40 -0.45
N ASN A 183 -11.25 6.62 0.24
CA ASN A 183 -9.84 6.99 0.45
C ASN A 183 -9.72 8.38 1.11
N CYS A 184 -10.70 8.76 1.93
CA CYS A 184 -10.74 10.07 2.57
C CYS A 184 -10.05 10.05 3.93
N TYR A 185 -9.64 11.23 4.37
CA TYR A 185 -9.22 11.48 5.74
C TYR A 185 -10.25 12.38 6.42
N VAL A 186 -10.70 12.03 7.62
CA VAL A 186 -11.59 12.87 8.43
C VAL A 186 -10.98 12.96 9.82
N GLU A 187 -10.81 14.18 10.35
CA GLU A 187 -10.40 14.37 11.74
C GLU A 187 -11.32 15.31 12.52
N GLY A 188 -11.37 15.11 13.83
CA GLY A 188 -12.11 15.93 14.78
C GLY A 188 -12.17 15.27 16.15
N ASP A 189 -12.81 15.92 17.12
CA ASP A 189 -12.90 15.42 18.50
C ASP A 189 -14.33 15.05 18.91
N VAL A 190 -15.30 15.95 18.74
CA VAL A 190 -16.69 15.79 19.18
C VAL A 190 -17.63 15.76 17.99
N ASP A 191 -18.42 14.69 17.87
CA ASP A 191 -19.50 14.54 16.89
C ASP A 191 -19.06 14.83 15.44
N PHE A 192 -17.80 14.54 15.12
CA PHE A 192 -17.15 15.11 13.94
C PHE A 192 -17.59 14.49 12.60
N ILE A 193 -18.36 13.39 12.63
CA ILE A 193 -19.16 12.89 11.52
C ILE A 193 -20.62 12.83 11.96
N PHE A 194 -21.46 13.72 11.45
CA PHE A 194 -22.84 13.86 11.96
C PHE A 194 -23.84 14.19 10.86
N GLY A 195 -25.12 13.92 11.15
CA GLY A 195 -26.24 14.25 10.25
C GLY A 195 -27.10 13.06 9.86
N ARG A 196 -27.89 13.26 8.79
CA ARG A 196 -29.01 12.39 8.36
C ARG A 196 -28.73 11.55 7.12
N ALA A 197 -27.61 11.80 6.43
CA ALA A 197 -27.36 11.24 5.11
C ALA A 197 -27.24 9.71 5.13
N THR A 198 -27.45 9.11 3.96
CA THR A 198 -27.00 7.76 3.66
C THR A 198 -25.55 7.87 3.17
N ALA A 199 -24.59 7.71 4.07
CA ALA A 199 -23.18 7.97 3.81
C ALA A 199 -22.31 6.72 3.96
N VAL A 200 -21.53 6.40 2.94
CA VAL A 200 -20.58 5.28 2.95
C VAL A 200 -19.16 5.83 2.99
N PHE A 201 -18.42 5.50 4.04
CA PHE A 201 -16.99 5.77 4.22
C PHE A 201 -16.21 4.50 3.92
N HIS A 202 -15.58 4.42 2.75
CA HIS A 202 -14.85 3.27 2.27
C HIS A 202 -13.35 3.53 2.24
N ASN A 203 -12.57 2.70 2.93
CA ASN A 203 -11.11 2.82 2.98
C ASN A 203 -10.65 4.21 3.44
N CYS A 204 -11.37 4.77 4.41
CA CYS A 204 -11.06 6.08 4.97
C CYS A 204 -10.18 5.93 6.21
N VAL A 205 -9.44 6.99 6.54
CA VAL A 205 -8.86 7.17 7.88
C VAL A 205 -9.70 8.19 8.64
N ILE A 206 -10.19 7.78 9.79
CA ILE A 206 -11.05 8.57 10.67
C ILE A 206 -10.25 8.79 11.97
N LYS A 207 -9.72 9.99 12.16
CA LYS A 207 -8.84 10.31 13.29
C LYS A 207 -9.59 11.10 14.37
N SER A 208 -9.75 10.50 15.54
CA SER A 208 -10.19 11.23 16.73
C SER A 208 -9.01 12.02 17.32
N LEU A 209 -9.18 13.32 17.50
CA LEU A 209 -8.19 14.20 18.08
C LEU A 209 -8.23 14.13 19.62
N ASN A 210 -7.06 14.19 20.25
CA ASN A 210 -6.96 14.37 21.69
C ASN A 210 -7.29 15.81 22.08
N ARG A 211 -8.52 16.04 22.59
CA ARG A 211 -8.95 17.35 23.10
C ARG A 211 -8.44 17.68 24.51
N GLY A 212 -7.60 16.82 25.10
CA GLY A 212 -7.04 17.04 26.44
C GLY A 212 -8.08 17.00 27.55
N SER A 213 -9.15 16.20 27.38
CA SER A 213 -10.28 16.25 28.30
C SER A 213 -9.95 15.72 29.69
N ALA A 214 -10.25 16.51 30.72
CA ALA A 214 -9.99 16.17 32.12
C ALA A 214 -10.94 15.09 32.69
N ASP A 215 -12.09 14.85 32.05
CA ASP A 215 -13.11 13.89 32.50
C ASP A 215 -12.93 12.48 31.92
N GLY A 216 -11.85 12.25 31.15
CA GLY A 216 -11.57 10.96 30.51
C GLY A 216 -12.43 10.65 29.28
N ASN A 217 -13.14 11.64 28.73
CA ASN A 217 -13.87 11.53 27.47
C ASN A 217 -13.28 12.47 26.42
N ASN A 218 -12.58 11.91 25.43
CA ASN A 218 -12.00 12.69 24.33
C ASN A 218 -12.94 12.88 23.13
N GLY A 219 -14.20 12.45 23.25
CA GLY A 219 -15.25 12.81 22.30
C GLY A 219 -15.89 11.62 21.60
N TYR A 220 -16.44 11.86 20.41
CA TYR A 220 -17.38 10.97 19.72
C TYR A 220 -17.13 11.02 18.22
N VAL A 221 -16.97 9.85 17.59
CA VAL A 221 -16.79 9.78 16.13
C VAL A 221 -18.05 10.17 15.39
N THR A 222 -19.19 9.56 15.76
CA THR A 222 -20.45 9.77 15.03
C THR A 222 -21.56 10.37 15.90
N ALA A 223 -22.36 11.26 15.29
CA ALA A 223 -23.65 11.70 15.81
C ALA A 223 -24.75 11.54 14.73
N ALA A 224 -25.29 10.34 14.64
CA ALA A 224 -26.19 9.96 13.55
C ALA A 224 -27.65 10.35 13.83
N SER A 225 -28.33 10.89 12.82
CA SER A 225 -29.71 11.39 12.89
C SER A 225 -30.62 10.84 11.79
N THR A 226 -30.25 9.71 11.19
CA THR A 226 -31.07 9.01 10.18
C THR A 226 -32.51 8.82 10.66
N GLU A 227 -33.49 9.21 9.85
CA GLU A 227 -34.90 8.94 10.16
C GLU A 227 -35.18 7.45 10.15
N ILE A 228 -36.08 6.98 11.02
CA ILE A 228 -36.42 5.55 11.13
C ILE A 228 -36.95 4.95 9.82
N THR A 229 -37.55 5.79 8.95
CA THR A 229 -38.06 5.37 7.63
C THR A 229 -36.95 5.15 6.60
N ASN A 230 -35.74 5.65 6.84
CA ASN A 230 -34.59 5.40 5.97
C ASN A 230 -33.76 4.24 6.56
N PRO A 231 -33.71 3.07 5.90
CA PRO A 231 -32.96 1.93 6.42
C PRO A 231 -31.45 2.20 6.54
N TYR A 232 -30.89 3.11 5.74
CA TYR A 232 -29.44 3.31 5.61
C TYR A 232 -29.00 4.69 6.10
N GLY A 233 -28.17 4.71 7.14
CA GLY A 233 -27.49 5.89 7.67
C GLY A 233 -26.02 5.88 7.30
N PHE A 234 -25.14 5.75 8.29
CA PHE A 234 -23.69 5.71 8.07
C PHE A 234 -23.16 4.29 7.99
N LEU A 235 -22.36 4.01 6.95
CA LEU A 235 -21.56 2.80 6.81
C LEU A 235 -20.09 3.19 6.84
N ILE A 236 -19.37 2.75 7.86
CA ILE A 236 -17.91 2.85 7.91
C ILE A 236 -17.36 1.47 7.54
N TYR A 237 -16.83 1.36 6.33
CA TYR A 237 -16.47 0.12 5.67
C TYR A 237 -14.96 0.08 5.37
N ARG A 238 -14.28 -0.98 5.83
CA ARG A 238 -12.85 -1.21 5.58
C ARG A 238 -11.99 0.01 5.85
N SER A 239 -12.29 0.72 6.93
CA SER A 239 -11.66 2.00 7.28
C SER A 239 -10.80 1.85 8.54
N HIS A 240 -9.91 2.81 8.79
CA HIS A 240 -9.07 2.85 9.99
C HIS A 240 -9.51 3.98 10.90
N LEU A 241 -10.02 3.62 12.08
CA LEU A 241 -10.35 4.57 13.13
C LEU A 241 -9.19 4.66 14.10
N VAL A 242 -8.49 5.79 14.11
CA VAL A 242 -7.22 6.02 14.83
C VAL A 242 -7.31 7.24 15.73
N SER A 243 -6.36 7.41 16.65
CA SER A 243 -6.32 8.57 17.53
C SER A 243 -4.94 8.78 18.14
N ASP A 244 -4.67 10.01 18.57
CA ASP A 244 -3.60 10.39 19.50
C ASP A 244 -4.11 10.57 20.95
N ALA A 245 -5.38 10.29 21.23
CA ALA A 245 -5.95 10.28 22.56
C ALA A 245 -5.53 9.05 23.37
N PRO A 246 -5.52 9.14 24.72
CA PRO A 246 -5.32 7.98 25.59
C PRO A 246 -6.31 6.85 25.29
N ALA A 247 -5.88 5.61 25.57
CA ALA A 247 -6.72 4.42 25.40
C ALA A 247 -8.04 4.57 26.15
N LYS A 248 -9.13 4.03 25.60
CA LYS A 248 -10.46 3.97 26.23
C LYS A 248 -11.04 5.35 26.63
N THR A 249 -10.73 6.40 25.87
CA THR A 249 -11.32 7.74 26.05
C THR A 249 -12.26 8.17 24.91
N VAL A 250 -12.24 7.40 23.82
CA VAL A 250 -13.01 7.39 22.56
C VAL A 250 -14.45 6.83 22.59
N HIS A 251 -15.52 7.54 22.23
CA HIS A 251 -16.78 6.87 21.84
C HIS A 251 -16.89 6.68 20.31
N LEU A 252 -17.46 5.55 19.86
CA LEU A 252 -17.78 5.34 18.44
C LEU A 252 -18.94 6.23 17.98
N GLY A 253 -19.85 6.58 18.89
CA GLY A 253 -20.85 7.60 18.60
C GLY A 253 -22.07 7.57 19.50
N ARG A 254 -23.08 8.32 19.07
CA ARG A 254 -24.35 8.53 19.76
C ARG A 254 -25.47 8.90 18.78
N PRO A 255 -26.74 8.65 19.11
CA PRO A 255 -27.85 9.15 18.30
C PRO A 255 -27.98 10.67 18.45
N TRP A 256 -28.56 11.36 17.46
CA TRP A 256 -28.82 12.80 17.53
C TRP A 256 -30.22 13.14 17.01
N PRO A 257 -31.06 13.89 17.74
CA PRO A 257 -32.37 14.36 17.26
C PRO A 257 -32.23 15.68 16.47
N ALA A 258 -31.65 15.65 15.28
CA ALA A 258 -31.41 16.84 14.46
C ALA A 258 -32.71 17.64 14.24
N GLY A 259 -32.69 18.93 14.58
CA GLY A 259 -33.87 19.79 14.46
C GLY A 259 -35.06 19.38 15.34
N GLY A 260 -34.84 18.57 16.38
CA GLY A 260 -35.89 18.11 17.29
C GLY A 260 -36.77 16.99 16.74
N SER A 261 -36.31 16.24 15.72
CA SER A 261 -37.08 15.11 15.19
C SER A 261 -37.32 14.03 16.25
N ALA A 262 -38.58 13.73 16.52
CA ALA A 262 -38.99 12.68 17.43
C ALA A 262 -38.78 11.26 16.86
N THR A 263 -38.67 11.15 15.54
CA THR A 263 -38.57 9.87 14.80
C THR A 263 -37.16 9.54 14.34
N ALA A 264 -36.20 10.44 14.55
CA ALA A 264 -34.79 10.16 14.28
C ALA A 264 -34.34 8.95 15.12
N ARG A 265 -33.82 7.93 14.44
CA ARG A 265 -33.23 6.71 15.01
C ARG A 265 -31.97 6.40 14.22
N GLY A 266 -30.92 7.15 14.58
CA GLY A 266 -29.64 7.16 13.89
C GLY A 266 -29.12 5.76 13.62
N GLN A 267 -28.63 5.53 12.40
CA GLN A 267 -28.07 4.25 11.98
C GLN A 267 -26.58 4.40 11.69
N VAL A 268 -25.78 3.53 12.31
CA VAL A 268 -24.34 3.42 12.06
C VAL A 268 -23.99 1.94 12.04
N LEU A 269 -23.34 1.52 10.97
CA LEU A 269 -22.63 0.23 10.89
C LEU A 269 -21.15 0.50 10.69
N ILE A 270 -20.31 -0.04 11.57
CA ILE A 270 -18.86 -0.05 11.39
C ILE A 270 -18.45 -1.49 11.12
N ARG A 271 -17.93 -1.77 9.92
CA ARG A 271 -17.62 -3.14 9.52
C ARG A 271 -16.29 -3.30 8.80
N GLU A 272 -15.69 -4.47 9.00
CA GLU A 272 -14.42 -4.89 8.39
C GLU A 272 -13.30 -3.85 8.59
N SER A 273 -13.39 -3.07 9.65
CA SER A 273 -12.57 -1.88 9.89
C SER A 273 -11.59 -2.11 11.03
N TRP A 274 -10.48 -1.35 11.01
CA TRP A 274 -9.52 -1.34 12.10
C TRP A 274 -9.91 -0.31 13.17
N LEU A 275 -10.04 -0.75 14.42
CA LEU A 275 -10.33 0.10 15.58
C LEU A 275 -9.11 0.21 16.48
N GLY A 276 -8.55 1.42 16.58
CA GLY A 276 -7.45 1.74 17.48
C GLY A 276 -7.83 1.71 18.97
N GLN A 277 -6.82 1.76 19.84
CA GLN A 277 -6.97 1.58 21.29
C GLN A 277 -7.84 2.63 21.99
N GLN A 278 -8.13 3.74 21.31
CA GLN A 278 -8.84 4.87 21.90
C GLN A 278 -10.25 4.51 22.36
N PHE A 279 -10.89 3.49 21.78
CA PHE A 279 -12.30 3.22 22.03
C PHE A 279 -12.58 2.62 23.41
N LYS A 280 -13.61 3.16 24.05
CA LYS A 280 -14.18 2.64 25.30
C LYS A 280 -14.77 1.24 25.08
N ASP A 281 -14.82 0.46 26.16
CA ASP A 281 -15.49 -0.85 26.14
C ASP A 281 -17.02 -0.72 25.92
N ALA A 282 -17.62 0.36 26.41
CA ALA A 282 -18.98 0.81 26.08
C ALA A 282 -18.90 2.06 25.17
N PRO A 283 -18.77 1.88 23.84
CA PRO A 283 -18.44 2.96 22.92
C PRO A 283 -19.65 3.76 22.42
N TRP A 284 -20.87 3.29 22.67
CA TRP A 284 -22.12 3.98 22.30
C TRP A 284 -22.72 4.65 23.52
N THR A 285 -23.22 5.88 23.38
CA THR A 285 -23.81 6.64 24.50
C THR A 285 -25.04 7.44 24.09
N ASP A 286 -25.81 7.88 25.08
CA ASP A 286 -27.01 8.70 24.91
C ASP A 286 -26.69 10.15 24.50
N MET A 287 -27.65 10.82 23.88
CA MET A 287 -27.58 12.25 23.57
C MET A 287 -28.97 12.88 23.64
N SER A 288 -29.08 14.04 24.30
CA SER A 288 -30.29 14.87 24.27
C SER A 288 -31.61 14.11 24.56
N GLY A 289 -31.56 13.13 25.47
CA GLY A 289 -32.70 12.30 25.86
C GLY A 289 -32.98 11.09 24.96
N LEU A 290 -32.22 10.88 23.89
CA LEU A 290 -32.27 9.65 23.09
C LEU A 290 -31.34 8.59 23.67
N ASN A 291 -31.91 7.40 23.91
CA ASN A 291 -31.17 6.22 24.36
C ASN A 291 -30.44 5.56 23.17
N TRP A 292 -29.15 5.27 23.32
CA TRP A 292 -28.37 4.63 22.25
C TRP A 292 -28.87 3.22 21.90
N ARG A 293 -29.47 2.50 22.86
CA ARG A 293 -30.06 1.16 22.64
C ARG A 293 -31.35 1.20 21.82
N GLU A 294 -31.97 2.37 21.70
CA GLU A 294 -33.12 2.58 20.81
C GLU A 294 -32.68 3.01 19.40
N ALA A 295 -31.40 3.34 19.22
CA ALA A 295 -30.80 3.64 17.92
C ALA A 295 -30.35 2.36 17.18
N ARG A 296 -29.90 2.51 15.94
CA ARG A 296 -29.48 1.40 15.07
C ARG A 296 -27.96 1.38 14.90
N LEU A 297 -27.26 1.14 15.99
CA LEU A 297 -25.79 1.20 16.08
C LEU A 297 -25.22 -0.22 16.18
N SER A 298 -24.29 -0.58 15.29
CA SER A 298 -23.80 -1.95 15.18
C SER A 298 -22.39 -2.04 14.59
N GLU A 299 -21.74 -3.18 14.82
CA GLU A 299 -20.41 -3.52 14.34
C GLU A 299 -20.39 -4.89 13.64
N TYR A 300 -19.44 -5.11 12.74
CA TYR A 300 -19.26 -6.42 12.08
C TYR A 300 -17.81 -6.67 11.65
N LEU A 301 -17.19 -7.75 12.13
CA LEU A 301 -15.83 -8.17 11.75
C LEU A 301 -14.75 -7.07 11.82
N ASN A 302 -14.89 -6.14 12.77
CA ASN A 302 -13.85 -5.17 13.05
C ASN A 302 -12.65 -5.85 13.74
N ARG A 303 -11.45 -5.32 13.50
CA ARG A 303 -10.18 -5.83 14.08
C ARG A 303 -9.43 -4.69 14.80
N GLY A 304 -8.43 -5.05 15.60
CA GLY A 304 -7.55 -4.10 16.29
C GLY A 304 -7.84 -3.94 17.78
N PRO A 305 -6.99 -3.20 18.51
CA PRO A 305 -7.01 -3.15 19.98
C PRO A 305 -8.28 -2.52 20.57
N GLY A 306 -9.03 -1.73 19.79
CA GLY A 306 -10.33 -1.17 20.18
C GLY A 306 -11.53 -1.99 19.71
N ALA A 307 -11.33 -3.10 18.99
CA ALA A 307 -12.40 -3.96 18.46
C ALA A 307 -12.75 -5.08 19.45
N THR A 308 -13.28 -4.69 20.62
CA THR A 308 -13.78 -5.64 21.62
C THR A 308 -15.22 -6.07 21.30
N VAL A 309 -15.63 -7.24 21.82
CA VAL A 309 -17.01 -7.75 21.69
C VAL A 309 -17.59 -7.94 23.09
N ASN A 310 -18.70 -7.26 23.38
CA ASN A 310 -19.41 -7.33 24.67
C ASN A 310 -20.87 -6.85 24.52
N GLY A 311 -21.64 -6.86 25.63
CA GLY A 311 -23.07 -6.52 25.64
C GLY A 311 -23.42 -5.05 25.33
N ASP A 312 -22.43 -4.16 25.30
CA ASP A 312 -22.57 -2.76 24.91
C ASP A 312 -22.11 -2.50 23.48
N ARG A 313 -21.85 -3.56 22.70
CA ARG A 313 -21.35 -3.48 21.30
C ARG A 313 -22.14 -4.41 20.39
N PRO A 314 -23.34 -4.02 19.94
CA PRO A 314 -24.19 -4.85 19.09
C PRO A 314 -23.43 -5.34 17.84
N GLN A 315 -23.36 -6.65 17.66
CA GLN A 315 -22.71 -7.27 16.49
C GLN A 315 -23.78 -7.71 15.49
N MET A 316 -23.54 -7.47 14.20
CA MET A 316 -24.31 -8.11 13.14
C MET A 316 -23.85 -9.57 12.96
N THR A 317 -24.78 -10.46 12.62
CA THR A 317 -24.42 -11.76 12.05
C THR A 317 -23.98 -11.60 10.60
N ARG A 318 -23.39 -12.66 10.03
CA ARG A 318 -23.04 -12.66 8.60
C ARG A 318 -24.26 -12.45 7.71
N GLU A 319 -25.35 -13.14 8.00
CA GLU A 319 -26.60 -13.08 7.22
C GLU A 319 -27.21 -11.68 7.29
N GLN A 320 -27.12 -11.01 8.45
CA GLN A 320 -27.56 -9.61 8.57
C GLN A 320 -26.65 -8.67 7.77
N ALA A 321 -25.34 -8.88 7.80
CA ALA A 321 -24.37 -8.01 7.13
C ALA A 321 -24.47 -8.06 5.59
N GLU A 322 -25.02 -9.14 5.02
CA GLU A 322 -25.25 -9.28 3.56
C GLU A 322 -26.22 -8.22 3.00
N ASP A 323 -27.10 -7.64 3.82
CA ASP A 323 -28.04 -6.57 3.43
C ASP A 323 -27.48 -5.14 3.63
N PHE A 324 -26.23 -5.02 4.08
CA PHE A 324 -25.56 -3.77 4.43
C PHE A 324 -24.19 -3.63 3.73
N GLU A 325 -24.13 -3.95 2.44
CA GLU A 325 -22.97 -3.67 1.60
C GLU A 325 -23.01 -2.22 1.07
N PRO A 326 -21.87 -1.65 0.63
CA PRO A 326 -21.83 -0.31 0.02
C PRO A 326 -22.88 -0.09 -1.09
N GLU A 327 -23.12 -1.12 -1.92
CA GLU A 327 -24.11 -1.07 -3.00
C GLU A 327 -25.54 -0.90 -2.46
N ASP A 328 -25.90 -1.50 -1.33
CA ASP A 328 -27.24 -1.39 -0.75
C ASP A 328 -27.55 0.02 -0.27
N TYR A 329 -26.54 0.69 0.30
CA TYR A 329 -26.62 2.08 0.71
C TYR A 329 -26.77 3.02 -0.49
N LEU A 330 -26.08 2.73 -1.60
CA LEU A 330 -25.87 3.70 -2.67
C LEU A 330 -26.83 3.51 -3.85
N LYS A 331 -27.28 2.27 -4.16
CA LYS A 331 -28.09 1.98 -5.35
C LYS A 331 -29.38 2.79 -5.42
N GLY A 332 -30.03 3.04 -4.28
CA GLY A 332 -31.34 3.71 -4.23
C GLY A 332 -32.34 3.07 -5.22
N GLN A 333 -33.23 3.88 -5.79
CA GLN A 333 -34.17 3.44 -6.83
C GLN A 333 -33.62 3.58 -8.25
N ASP A 334 -32.53 4.35 -8.43
CA ASP A 334 -31.94 4.67 -9.73
C ASP A 334 -30.72 3.81 -10.09
N GLY A 335 -30.34 2.86 -9.24
CA GLY A 335 -29.20 1.96 -9.44
C GLY A 335 -27.85 2.66 -9.35
N TRP A 336 -27.76 3.81 -8.66
CA TRP A 336 -26.51 4.56 -8.55
C TRP A 336 -25.44 3.77 -7.80
N ASP A 337 -24.43 3.30 -8.52
CA ASP A 337 -23.38 2.47 -7.96
C ASP A 337 -21.98 3.06 -8.26
N PRO A 338 -21.56 4.09 -7.49
CA PRO A 338 -20.20 4.61 -7.58
C PRO A 338 -19.19 3.57 -7.05
N PHE A 339 -19.60 2.60 -6.24
CA PHE A 339 -18.71 1.58 -5.68
C PHE A 339 -18.14 0.65 -6.77
N ARG A 340 -18.96 0.24 -7.76
CA ARG A 340 -18.50 -0.56 -8.91
C ARG A 340 -17.95 0.26 -10.08
N SER A 341 -18.35 1.51 -10.22
CA SER A 341 -17.94 2.36 -11.36
C SER A 341 -16.61 3.08 -11.17
N PHE A 342 -16.05 3.04 -9.96
CA PHE A 342 -14.61 3.22 -9.78
C PHE A 342 -13.95 1.85 -9.82
N PRO A 343 -12.94 1.60 -10.69
CA PRO A 343 -12.07 0.46 -10.46
C PRO A 343 -11.63 0.55 -8.99
N SER A 344 -11.62 -0.57 -8.27
CA SER A 344 -10.92 -0.62 -6.99
C SER A 344 -9.61 0.14 -7.22
N SER A 345 -9.25 1.09 -6.36
CA SER A 345 -7.88 1.58 -6.37
C SER A 345 -7.05 0.45 -5.79
N SER A 346 -7.09 -0.73 -6.45
CA SER A 346 -6.48 -2.01 -6.09
C SER A 346 -5.07 -1.75 -5.66
N ASP A 347 -4.39 -0.88 -6.38
CA ASP A 347 -2.99 -0.54 -6.19
C ASP A 347 -2.76 0.21 -4.88
N ARG A 348 -3.66 1.13 -4.47
CA ARG A 348 -3.57 1.81 -3.15
C ARG A 348 -4.19 1.00 -2.00
N GLN A 349 -4.98 -0.03 -2.29
CA GLN A 349 -5.39 -1.00 -1.27
C GLN A 349 -4.31 -2.06 -1.08
N LEU A 350 -3.47 -2.30 -2.09
CA LEU A 350 -2.45 -3.33 -2.07
C LEU A 350 -1.47 -3.16 -0.91
N GLY A 351 -1.04 -1.92 -0.63
CA GLY A 351 -0.15 -1.63 0.50
C GLY A 351 -0.78 -1.83 1.88
N ARG A 352 -2.13 -1.93 1.94
CA ARG A 352 -2.90 -2.18 3.17
C ARG A 352 -3.24 -3.64 3.38
N GLN A 353 -3.07 -4.49 2.37
CA GLN A 353 -3.34 -5.92 2.49
C GLN A 353 -2.27 -6.58 3.36
N ALA A 354 -2.72 -7.37 4.33
CA ALA A 354 -1.90 -8.29 5.10
C ALA A 354 -1.85 -9.66 4.42
N LEU A 355 -0.84 -10.46 4.79
CA LEU A 355 -0.79 -11.88 4.44
C LEU A 355 -2.04 -12.60 5.01
N PRO A 356 -2.76 -13.39 4.22
CA PRO A 356 -3.91 -14.15 4.71
C PRO A 356 -3.54 -15.15 5.82
N GLU A 357 -4.52 -15.46 6.67
CA GLU A 357 -4.38 -16.55 7.65
C GLU A 357 -4.06 -17.87 6.93
N ASN A 358 -3.16 -18.65 7.50
CA ASN A 358 -2.65 -19.92 6.96
C ASN A 358 -1.86 -19.82 5.64
N ASP A 359 -1.46 -18.63 5.18
CA ASP A 359 -0.69 -18.50 3.94
C ASP A 359 0.82 -18.65 4.18
N GLY A 360 1.22 -19.88 4.47
CA GLY A 360 2.60 -20.25 4.71
C GLY A 360 3.14 -19.79 6.07
N TRP A 361 4.45 -19.98 6.25
CA TRP A 361 5.14 -19.76 7.52
C TRP A 361 5.11 -18.31 8.01
N ALA A 362 5.01 -17.32 7.13
CA ALA A 362 4.89 -15.91 7.54
C ALA A 362 3.52 -15.58 8.18
N ALA A 363 2.53 -16.48 8.10
CA ALA A 363 1.25 -16.36 8.81
C ALA A 363 1.30 -16.92 10.24
N ALA A 364 2.41 -17.53 10.66
CA ALA A 364 2.57 -18.06 12.01
C ALA A 364 2.53 -16.93 13.06
N GLY A 365 2.14 -17.26 14.28
CA GLY A 365 2.21 -16.33 15.41
C GLY A 365 1.38 -15.06 15.19
N THR A 366 2.04 -13.91 15.16
CA THR A 366 1.43 -12.60 14.94
C THR A 366 1.02 -12.37 13.48
N GLY A 367 1.44 -13.24 12.56
CA GLY A 367 1.25 -13.08 11.13
C GLY A 367 2.05 -11.93 10.54
N THR A 368 1.84 -11.66 9.25
CA THR A 368 2.52 -10.58 8.52
C THR A 368 1.49 -9.57 8.02
N THR A 369 1.48 -8.39 8.60
CA THR A 369 0.59 -7.27 8.29
C THR A 369 1.31 -6.07 7.69
N GLY A 370 2.65 -6.09 7.65
CA GLY A 370 3.49 -5.01 7.14
C GLY A 370 3.14 -3.66 7.77
N GLY A 371 3.08 -2.65 6.90
CA GLY A 371 2.63 -1.30 7.22
C GLY A 371 1.13 -1.08 7.12
N SER A 372 0.29 -2.14 7.10
CA SER A 372 -1.16 -1.99 6.92
C SER A 372 -1.82 -1.04 7.93
N ALA A 373 -1.23 -0.84 9.11
CA ALA A 373 -1.68 0.10 10.13
C ALA A 373 -1.11 1.53 10.00
N ALA A 374 -0.33 1.84 8.95
CA ALA A 374 0.29 3.16 8.74
C ALA A 374 -0.75 4.29 8.80
N ARG A 375 -0.44 5.38 9.49
CA ARG A 375 -1.28 6.58 9.44
C ARG A 375 -1.11 7.26 8.07
N PRO A 376 -2.05 8.10 7.59
CA PRO A 376 -1.95 8.79 6.31
C PRO A 376 -0.65 9.56 6.11
N GLU A 377 -0.12 10.17 7.18
CA GLU A 377 1.17 10.86 7.18
C GLU A 377 2.36 9.94 6.93
N ASN A 378 2.20 8.63 7.16
CA ASN A 378 3.19 7.57 6.95
C ASN A 378 2.87 6.71 5.72
N VAL A 379 2.04 7.22 4.81
CA VAL A 379 1.81 6.65 3.48
C VAL A 379 2.51 7.54 2.46
N TYR A 380 3.48 6.97 1.77
CA TYR A 380 4.33 7.68 0.83
C TYR A 380 4.08 7.15 -0.58
N THR A 381 4.16 8.04 -1.56
CA THR A 381 4.32 7.66 -2.97
C THR A 381 5.64 8.25 -3.45
N VAL A 382 6.51 7.39 -3.97
CA VAL A 382 7.88 7.71 -4.33
C VAL A 382 8.12 7.39 -5.80
N SER A 383 8.90 8.23 -6.45
CA SER A 383 9.24 8.16 -7.89
C SER A 383 10.71 8.48 -8.15
N THR A 384 11.49 8.70 -7.09
CA THR A 384 12.94 8.94 -7.16
C THR A 384 13.63 8.24 -5.99
N ARG A 385 14.93 7.98 -6.13
CA ARG A 385 15.76 7.37 -5.08
C ARG A 385 15.70 8.18 -3.78
N ALA A 386 15.84 9.50 -3.87
CA ALA A 386 15.78 10.39 -2.70
C ALA A 386 14.43 10.31 -1.98
N GLN A 387 13.32 10.23 -2.71
CA GLN A 387 12.00 10.06 -2.12
C GLN A 387 11.85 8.69 -1.44
N LEU A 388 12.36 7.62 -2.05
CA LEU A 388 12.35 6.27 -1.47
C LEU A 388 13.13 6.24 -0.15
N LEU A 389 14.36 6.76 -0.13
CA LEU A 389 15.18 6.83 1.08
C LEU A 389 14.52 7.65 2.20
N ALA A 390 13.93 8.80 1.86
CA ALA A 390 13.24 9.64 2.82
C ALA A 390 11.98 8.95 3.40
N ALA A 391 11.27 8.17 2.58
CA ALA A 391 10.08 7.43 3.01
C ALA A 391 10.44 6.23 3.90
N ILE A 392 11.55 5.53 3.62
CA ILE A 392 12.09 4.46 4.46
C ILE A 392 12.51 5.05 5.82
N GLY A 393 13.31 6.10 5.81
CA GLY A 393 13.81 6.76 7.01
C GLY A 393 14.81 5.90 7.79
N ASP A 394 14.78 6.02 9.12
CA ASP A 394 15.61 5.22 10.02
C ASP A 394 15.03 3.79 10.13
N PRO A 395 15.76 2.71 9.78
CA PRO A 395 15.27 1.34 9.92
C PRO A 395 14.93 0.93 11.36
N ALA A 396 15.41 1.66 12.37
CA ALA A 396 15.02 1.45 13.77
C ALA A 396 13.64 2.05 14.11
N ASP A 397 13.06 2.88 13.25
CA ASP A 397 11.71 3.42 13.41
C ASP A 397 10.65 2.37 13.07
N ASN A 398 10.07 1.77 14.10
CA ASN A 398 9.03 0.75 13.99
C ASN A 398 7.63 1.33 13.71
N THR A 399 7.49 2.62 13.43
CA THR A 399 6.21 3.22 13.02
C THR A 399 5.73 2.54 11.75
N PRO A 400 4.47 2.03 11.69
CA PRO A 400 3.97 1.42 10.47
C PRO A 400 4.01 2.40 9.27
N LYS A 401 4.60 1.96 8.15
CA LYS A 401 4.78 2.76 6.93
C LYS A 401 4.32 1.99 5.69
N ILE A 402 3.67 2.69 4.78
CA ILE A 402 3.40 2.17 3.42
C ILE A 402 4.13 3.04 2.42
N ILE A 403 4.92 2.40 1.57
CA ILE A 403 5.72 3.06 0.55
C ILE A 403 5.30 2.52 -0.80
N TYR A 404 4.64 3.38 -1.57
CA TYR A 404 4.22 3.10 -2.93
C TYR A 404 5.30 3.56 -3.93
N VAL A 405 5.85 2.65 -4.71
CA VAL A 405 6.77 2.96 -5.82
C VAL A 405 5.96 3.24 -7.08
N LYS A 406 6.14 4.41 -7.70
CA LYS A 406 5.46 4.84 -8.93
C LYS A 406 6.49 4.95 -10.06
N GLY A 407 6.33 4.12 -11.09
CA GLY A 407 7.26 4.03 -12.22
C GLY A 407 8.60 3.39 -11.85
N ALA A 408 9.60 3.57 -12.71
CA ALA A 408 10.95 3.05 -12.50
C ALA A 408 11.81 4.02 -11.69
N ILE A 409 12.48 3.49 -10.67
CA ILE A 409 13.51 4.19 -9.90
C ILE A 409 14.81 3.41 -10.07
N ASP A 410 15.89 4.11 -10.39
CA ASP A 410 17.23 3.54 -10.55
C ASP A 410 18.14 3.99 -9.40
N ALA A 411 18.82 3.02 -8.76
CA ALA A 411 19.76 3.29 -7.69
C ALA A 411 21.04 3.96 -8.19
N ASP A 412 21.45 3.69 -9.44
CA ASP A 412 22.63 4.26 -10.09
C ASP A 412 22.34 5.65 -10.65
N THR A 413 21.76 6.51 -9.81
CA THR A 413 21.58 7.93 -10.07
C THR A 413 22.06 8.76 -8.88
N ASP A 414 22.56 9.97 -9.15
CA ASP A 414 22.82 10.95 -8.10
C ASP A 414 21.51 11.57 -7.57
N ASP A 415 21.60 12.45 -6.55
CA ASP A 415 20.41 13.08 -5.95
C ASP A 415 19.65 14.01 -6.92
N ALA A 416 20.28 14.40 -8.04
CA ALA A 416 19.65 15.16 -9.11
C ALA A 416 19.06 14.27 -10.22
N GLY A 417 19.22 12.95 -10.12
CA GLY A 417 18.73 11.97 -11.10
C GLY A 417 19.67 11.73 -12.28
N ASN A 418 20.91 12.21 -12.25
CA ASN A 418 21.88 11.92 -13.30
C ASN A 418 22.44 10.50 -13.13
N PRO A 419 22.61 9.72 -14.22
CA PRO A 419 23.17 8.37 -14.14
C PRO A 419 24.59 8.34 -13.56
N LEU A 420 24.85 7.34 -12.73
CA LEU A 420 26.16 6.99 -12.20
C LEU A 420 26.73 5.79 -12.97
N THR A 421 28.06 5.68 -12.99
CA THR A 421 28.76 4.55 -13.60
C THR A 421 29.70 3.94 -12.56
N CYS A 422 30.26 2.76 -12.84
CA CYS A 422 31.30 2.18 -11.98
C CYS A 422 32.46 3.15 -11.69
N GLN A 423 32.83 4.01 -12.65
CA GLN A 423 33.87 5.03 -12.43
C GLN A 423 33.45 6.10 -11.42
N SER A 424 32.15 6.39 -11.29
CA SER A 424 31.62 7.31 -10.28
C SER A 424 31.82 6.78 -8.87
N TYR A 425 31.86 5.46 -8.68
CA TYR A 425 32.10 4.81 -7.39
C TYR A 425 33.58 4.49 -7.12
N ALA A 426 34.43 4.43 -8.15
CA ALA A 426 35.85 4.17 -8.00
C ALA A 426 36.54 5.24 -7.13
N VAL A 427 37.28 4.80 -6.10
CA VAL A 427 38.05 5.66 -5.18
C VAL A 427 39.46 5.12 -4.97
N ASN A 428 40.31 5.92 -4.33
CA ASN A 428 41.67 5.53 -3.92
C ASN A 428 42.54 5.01 -5.08
N GLY A 429 42.29 5.50 -6.30
CA GLY A 429 43.04 5.12 -7.50
C GLY A 429 42.66 3.77 -8.11
N TYR A 430 41.54 3.17 -7.70
CA TYR A 430 41.04 1.94 -8.33
C TYR A 430 40.78 2.15 -9.83
N SER A 431 41.26 1.21 -10.64
CA SER A 431 40.77 0.98 -11.99
C SER A 431 40.77 -0.52 -12.25
N LEU A 432 39.77 -1.01 -12.98
CA LEU A 432 39.68 -2.43 -13.33
C LEU A 432 40.93 -2.90 -14.09
N GLN A 433 41.45 -2.08 -15.01
CA GLN A 433 42.67 -2.42 -15.75
C GLN A 433 43.89 -2.64 -14.84
N ALA A 434 44.10 -1.77 -13.84
CA ALA A 434 45.19 -1.93 -12.89
C ALA A 434 44.98 -3.15 -11.98
N TYR A 435 43.73 -3.39 -11.56
CA TYR A 435 43.37 -4.56 -10.76
C TYR A 435 43.66 -5.86 -11.51
N LEU A 436 43.24 -5.94 -12.78
CA LEU A 436 43.49 -7.11 -13.63
C LEU A 436 44.99 -7.36 -13.84
N ALA A 437 45.77 -6.31 -14.09
CA ALA A 437 47.22 -6.43 -14.27
C ALA A 437 47.94 -6.90 -12.99
N ALA A 438 47.47 -6.48 -11.81
CA ALA A 438 48.07 -6.84 -10.54
C ALA A 438 47.73 -8.26 -10.09
N TYR A 439 46.51 -8.72 -10.35
CA TYR A 439 45.95 -9.95 -9.80
C TYR A 439 45.72 -11.06 -10.83
N ASP A 440 46.27 -10.90 -12.04
CA ASP A 440 46.33 -11.98 -13.03
C ASP A 440 46.95 -13.24 -12.42
N PRO A 441 46.33 -14.42 -12.53
CA PRO A 441 46.89 -15.68 -12.02
C PRO A 441 48.32 -15.97 -12.48
N ALA A 442 48.74 -15.46 -13.65
CA ALA A 442 50.12 -15.59 -14.15
C ALA A 442 51.12 -14.72 -13.37
N VAL A 443 50.66 -13.64 -12.73
CA VAL A 443 51.48 -12.69 -11.95
C VAL A 443 51.34 -12.95 -10.45
N TRP A 444 50.10 -13.06 -9.96
CA TRP A 444 49.77 -13.16 -8.54
C TRP A 444 49.84 -14.59 -8.01
N GLY A 445 49.56 -15.58 -8.86
CA GLY A 445 49.37 -16.98 -8.48
C GLY A 445 47.92 -17.30 -8.10
N ARG A 446 47.67 -18.55 -7.70
CA ARG A 446 46.32 -19.06 -7.36
C ARG A 446 46.11 -19.50 -5.91
N ASP A 447 47.15 -19.41 -5.08
CA ASP A 447 47.16 -19.99 -3.74
C ASP A 447 46.63 -19.04 -2.64
N ARG A 448 46.31 -17.79 -3.00
CA ARG A 448 45.86 -16.77 -2.06
C ARG A 448 44.99 -15.71 -2.72
N VAL A 449 44.04 -15.20 -1.95
CA VAL A 449 43.18 -14.08 -2.35
C VAL A 449 43.99 -12.79 -2.60
N PRO A 450 43.58 -11.92 -3.53
CA PRO A 450 44.14 -10.58 -3.73
C PRO A 450 44.28 -9.80 -2.43
N SER A 451 45.34 -9.02 -2.31
CA SER A 451 45.60 -8.13 -1.17
C SER A 451 46.49 -6.95 -1.57
N GLY A 452 46.61 -5.97 -0.69
CA GLY A 452 47.40 -4.76 -0.91
C GLY A 452 46.58 -3.60 -1.49
N PRO A 453 47.26 -2.52 -1.91
CA PRO A 453 46.60 -1.23 -2.15
C PRO A 453 45.47 -1.25 -3.20
N LEU A 454 45.57 -2.07 -4.25
CA LEU A 454 44.54 -2.14 -5.29
C LEU A 454 43.29 -2.92 -4.83
N GLU A 455 43.45 -3.99 -4.05
CA GLU A 455 42.33 -4.68 -3.41
C GLU A 455 41.67 -3.81 -2.34
N ASP A 456 42.45 -3.06 -1.56
CA ASP A 456 41.89 -2.10 -0.59
C ASP A 456 41.12 -0.96 -1.29
N ALA A 457 41.61 -0.52 -2.46
CA ALA A 457 40.90 0.45 -3.30
C ALA A 457 39.61 -0.14 -3.91
N ARG A 458 39.62 -1.41 -4.33
CA ARG A 458 38.42 -2.14 -4.77
C ARG A 458 37.37 -2.19 -3.65
N LYS A 459 37.76 -2.64 -2.46
CA LYS A 459 36.88 -2.70 -1.26
C LYS A 459 36.30 -1.33 -0.91
N SER A 460 37.12 -0.28 -0.93
CA SER A 460 36.67 1.08 -0.67
C SER A 460 35.66 1.59 -1.73
N SER A 461 35.84 1.17 -2.99
CA SER A 461 34.93 1.52 -4.10
C SER A 461 33.61 0.76 -3.98
N TYR A 462 33.67 -0.53 -3.65
CA TYR A 462 32.51 -1.34 -3.27
C TYR A 462 31.76 -0.70 -2.09
N ASP A 463 32.44 -0.33 -1.00
CA ASP A 463 31.80 0.27 0.18
C ASP A 463 31.08 1.59 -0.16
N LYS A 464 31.62 2.37 -1.09
CA LYS A 464 30.98 3.60 -1.60
C LYS A 464 29.71 3.26 -2.39
N MET A 465 29.77 2.27 -3.28
CA MET A 465 28.62 1.82 -4.06
C MET A 465 27.56 1.20 -3.15
N ALA A 466 27.92 0.29 -2.25
CA ALA A 466 27.03 -0.38 -1.32
C ALA A 466 26.21 0.61 -0.50
N LYS A 467 26.84 1.67 0.04
CA LYS A 467 26.15 2.75 0.76
C LYS A 467 25.13 3.50 -0.09
N HIS A 468 25.32 3.51 -1.41
CA HIS A 468 24.48 4.24 -2.34
C HIS A 468 23.31 3.38 -2.85
N VAL A 469 23.58 2.14 -3.24
CA VAL A 469 22.61 1.27 -3.93
C VAL A 469 21.81 0.37 -2.99
N THR A 470 22.29 0.16 -1.75
CA THR A 470 21.58 -0.65 -0.76
C THR A 470 20.53 0.17 0.00
N VAL A 471 19.33 -0.38 0.17
CA VAL A 471 18.29 0.16 1.05
C VAL A 471 17.89 -0.87 2.10
N THR A 472 17.75 -0.43 3.35
CA THR A 472 17.35 -1.31 4.46
C THR A 472 15.94 -1.01 4.91
N LEU A 473 15.05 -2.00 4.89
CA LEU A 473 13.69 -1.91 5.41
C LEU A 473 13.67 -2.31 6.90
N GLY A 474 13.13 -1.42 7.73
CA GLY A 474 12.83 -1.68 9.14
C GLY A 474 11.53 -2.45 9.34
N SER A 475 11.12 -2.60 10.60
CA SER A 475 9.90 -3.35 10.96
C SER A 475 8.61 -2.59 10.58
N ASN A 476 7.51 -3.32 10.37
CA ASN A 476 6.18 -2.76 10.07
C ASN A 476 6.12 -1.93 8.77
N VAL A 477 6.87 -2.37 7.74
CA VAL A 477 6.93 -1.69 6.44
C VAL A 477 6.19 -2.53 5.39
N THR A 478 5.35 -1.85 4.58
CA THR A 478 4.89 -2.39 3.29
C THR A 478 5.50 -1.56 2.16
N LEU A 479 6.40 -2.15 1.39
CA LEU A 479 6.94 -1.59 0.15
C LEU A 479 6.20 -2.23 -1.04
N VAL A 480 5.59 -1.42 -1.89
CA VAL A 480 4.68 -1.95 -2.92
C VAL A 480 4.70 -1.13 -4.20
N GLY A 481 4.67 -1.79 -5.35
CA GLY A 481 4.57 -1.12 -6.64
C GLY A 481 3.15 -0.68 -6.98
N LEU A 482 3.01 0.54 -7.51
CA LEU A 482 1.77 1.06 -8.11
C LEU A 482 1.71 0.72 -9.60
N GLY A 483 0.57 0.20 -10.05
CA GLY A 483 0.38 -0.20 -11.44
C GLY A 483 1.26 -1.37 -11.86
N ARG A 484 1.64 -1.38 -13.13
CA ARG A 484 2.36 -2.50 -13.78
C ARG A 484 3.82 -2.19 -14.12
N ASP A 485 4.21 -0.93 -13.99
CA ASP A 485 5.50 -0.39 -14.39
C ASP A 485 6.35 0.07 -13.20
N ALA A 486 5.91 -0.23 -11.97
CA ALA A 486 6.71 0.02 -10.78
C ALA A 486 7.95 -0.87 -10.76
N ALA A 487 9.12 -0.23 -10.79
CA ALA A 487 10.39 -0.92 -10.87
C ALA A 487 11.47 -0.28 -9.98
N LEU A 488 12.36 -1.11 -9.45
CA LEU A 488 13.56 -0.73 -8.72
C LEU A 488 14.77 -1.37 -9.42
N LYS A 489 15.53 -0.58 -10.18
CA LYS A 489 16.76 -1.02 -10.85
C LYS A 489 17.99 -0.73 -9.98
N SER A 490 18.98 -1.63 -9.99
CA SER A 490 20.25 -1.50 -9.27
C SER A 490 20.16 -1.48 -7.74
N PHE A 491 18.97 -1.64 -7.16
CA PHE A 491 18.80 -1.62 -5.70
C PHE A 491 19.13 -2.97 -5.07
N GLY A 492 19.94 -2.97 -4.01
CA GLY A 492 20.03 -4.09 -3.07
C GLY A 492 19.07 -3.87 -1.90
N ILE A 493 17.98 -4.63 -1.81
CA ILE A 493 17.00 -4.46 -0.73
C ILE A 493 17.35 -5.39 0.43
N ARG A 494 17.56 -4.84 1.63
CA ARG A 494 17.83 -5.60 2.84
C ARG A 494 16.67 -5.52 3.82
N VAL A 495 16.22 -6.66 4.31
CA VAL A 495 15.34 -6.78 5.47
C VAL A 495 16.17 -7.37 6.60
N THR A 496 16.78 -6.51 7.42
CA THR A 496 17.77 -6.90 8.42
C THR A 496 17.31 -6.58 9.83
N ASP A 497 17.36 -7.58 10.72
CA ASP A 497 16.95 -7.47 12.13
C ASP A 497 15.56 -6.83 12.30
N ALA A 498 14.65 -7.12 11.38
CA ALA A 498 13.31 -6.55 11.29
C ALA A 498 12.22 -7.60 11.53
N ASP A 499 11.03 -7.15 11.90
CA ASP A 499 9.82 -7.97 11.96
C ASP A 499 8.69 -7.35 11.12
N ASN A 500 7.82 -8.19 10.56
CA ASN A 500 6.56 -7.76 9.96
C ASN A 500 6.76 -6.85 8.73
N VAL A 501 7.31 -7.41 7.66
CA VAL A 501 7.65 -6.68 6.41
C VAL A 501 6.97 -7.30 5.19
N ILE A 502 6.44 -6.45 4.32
CA ILE A 502 5.79 -6.86 3.06
C ILE A 502 6.49 -6.17 1.88
N VAL A 503 6.87 -6.92 0.85
CA VAL A 503 7.35 -6.39 -0.44
C VAL A 503 6.55 -7.00 -1.58
N ARG A 504 5.85 -6.16 -2.36
CA ARG A 504 4.89 -6.66 -3.36
C ARG A 504 4.83 -5.87 -4.66
N ASN A 505 4.49 -6.56 -5.76
CA ASN A 505 4.17 -5.95 -7.06
C ASN A 505 5.30 -5.07 -7.62
N LEU A 506 6.56 -5.46 -7.42
CA LEU A 506 7.73 -4.73 -7.90
C LEU A 506 8.52 -5.55 -8.91
N THR A 507 8.94 -4.90 -10.00
CA THR A 507 10.03 -5.42 -10.84
C THR A 507 11.34 -4.94 -10.25
N ILE A 508 12.20 -5.85 -9.78
CA ILE A 508 13.50 -5.53 -9.17
C ILE A 508 14.58 -6.16 -10.04
N THR A 509 15.49 -5.35 -10.58
CA THR A 509 16.38 -5.81 -11.64
C THR A 509 17.81 -5.32 -11.49
N ASP A 510 18.77 -6.09 -12.01
CA ASP A 510 20.16 -5.68 -12.25
C ASP A 510 20.83 -5.11 -11.00
N THR A 511 20.76 -5.83 -9.88
CA THR A 511 21.52 -5.46 -8.67
C THR A 511 22.98 -5.87 -8.86
N SER A 512 23.67 -5.19 -9.77
CA SER A 512 25.04 -5.50 -10.16
C SER A 512 26.07 -4.86 -9.23
N ASP A 513 27.17 -5.57 -9.00
CA ASP A 513 28.36 -5.07 -8.33
C ASP A 513 29.37 -4.61 -9.39
N CYS A 514 29.75 -3.33 -9.33
CA CYS A 514 30.79 -2.78 -10.20
C CYS A 514 32.20 -3.27 -9.86
N PHE A 515 32.38 -3.89 -8.70
CA PHE A 515 33.67 -4.22 -8.12
C PHE A 515 33.73 -5.65 -7.55
N PRO A 516 33.25 -6.69 -8.27
CA PRO A 516 33.30 -8.07 -7.77
C PRO A 516 34.72 -8.45 -7.38
N GLN A 517 34.83 -9.25 -6.33
CA GLN A 517 36.10 -9.74 -5.82
C GLN A 517 36.59 -10.91 -6.68
N TRP A 518 37.86 -10.88 -7.10
CA TRP A 518 38.52 -12.06 -7.63
C TRP A 518 38.96 -12.98 -6.48
N ASP A 519 38.55 -14.24 -6.52
CA ASP A 519 39.05 -15.27 -5.62
C ASP A 519 39.66 -16.42 -6.44
N PRO A 520 41.00 -16.51 -6.56
CA PRO A 520 41.64 -17.59 -7.31
C PRO A 520 41.59 -18.94 -6.59
N THR A 521 41.14 -18.98 -5.33
CA THR A 521 40.99 -20.20 -4.52
C THR A 521 39.55 -20.73 -4.55
N ASP A 522 38.62 -20.00 -5.15
CA ASP A 522 37.22 -20.39 -5.31
C ASP A 522 37.04 -21.30 -6.52
N GLY A 523 37.13 -22.61 -6.25
CA GLY A 523 37.18 -23.66 -7.26
C GLY A 523 38.57 -23.82 -7.88
N GLU A 524 38.73 -24.83 -8.74
CA GLU A 524 40.04 -25.17 -9.33
C GLU A 524 40.61 -24.06 -10.23
N GLU A 525 39.73 -23.27 -10.85
CA GLU A 525 40.08 -22.21 -11.80
C GLU A 525 39.96 -20.79 -11.22
N GLY A 526 39.44 -20.65 -9.99
CA GLY A 526 39.07 -19.37 -9.38
C GLY A 526 37.74 -18.81 -9.88
N SER A 527 37.15 -17.85 -9.17
CA SER A 527 35.87 -17.23 -9.52
C SER A 527 35.80 -15.75 -9.14
N TRP A 528 34.95 -15.00 -9.86
CA TRP A 528 34.56 -13.64 -9.48
C TRP A 528 33.29 -13.70 -8.62
N ASN A 529 33.25 -12.92 -7.54
CA ASN A 529 32.16 -12.93 -6.59
C ASN A 529 31.65 -11.50 -6.35
N ALA A 530 30.41 -11.25 -6.77
CA ALA A 530 29.63 -10.07 -6.40
C ALA A 530 29.07 -10.22 -4.97
N SER A 531 28.42 -9.19 -4.43
CA SER A 531 27.94 -9.18 -3.04
C SER A 531 26.53 -8.60 -2.84
N PHE A 532 25.83 -8.28 -3.93
CA PHE A 532 24.48 -7.74 -3.84
C PHE A 532 23.45 -8.75 -4.32
N ASP A 533 22.39 -8.89 -3.53
CA ASP A 533 21.17 -9.58 -3.93
C ASP A 533 20.10 -8.55 -4.29
N ASN A 534 19.12 -8.91 -5.13
CA ASN A 534 17.94 -8.05 -5.27
C ASN A 534 17.24 -7.88 -3.91
N ILE A 535 17.06 -8.98 -3.15
CA ILE A 535 16.50 -8.98 -1.80
C ILE A 535 17.26 -9.95 -0.87
N GLU A 536 17.79 -9.45 0.25
CA GLU A 536 18.34 -10.26 1.35
C GLU A 536 17.47 -10.13 2.62
N ILE A 537 16.97 -11.25 3.14
CA ILE A 537 16.28 -11.33 4.44
C ILE A 537 17.25 -11.92 5.47
N SER A 538 17.76 -11.09 6.37
CA SER A 538 18.81 -11.45 7.33
C SER A 538 18.40 -11.21 8.78
N GLY A 539 18.31 -12.26 9.59
CA GLY A 539 17.98 -12.15 11.02
C GLY A 539 16.55 -11.64 11.29
N SER A 540 15.66 -11.71 10.30
CA SER A 540 14.34 -11.07 10.33
C SER A 540 13.20 -12.08 10.47
N THR A 541 12.03 -11.62 10.93
CA THR A 541 10.83 -12.44 11.10
C THR A 541 9.57 -11.87 10.45
N HIS A 542 8.62 -12.75 10.10
CA HIS A 542 7.33 -12.37 9.50
C HIS A 542 7.51 -11.51 8.25
N VAL A 543 8.08 -12.10 7.20
CA VAL A 543 8.35 -11.41 5.92
C VAL A 543 7.55 -12.06 4.80
N TRP A 544 6.84 -11.24 4.02
CA TRP A 544 6.06 -11.67 2.87
C TRP A 544 6.54 -10.99 1.59
N LEU A 545 7.06 -11.79 0.66
CA LEU A 545 7.45 -11.33 -0.68
C LEU A 545 6.48 -11.92 -1.71
N ASP A 546 5.67 -11.07 -2.34
CA ASP A 546 4.57 -11.52 -3.18
C ASP A 546 4.37 -10.76 -4.49
N HIS A 547 4.16 -11.49 -5.59
CA HIS A 547 3.98 -10.92 -6.92
C HIS A 547 5.10 -9.95 -7.33
N ASN A 548 6.35 -10.27 -7.00
CA ASN A 548 7.51 -9.52 -7.51
C ASN A 548 8.10 -10.19 -8.74
N THR A 549 8.76 -9.42 -9.59
CA THR A 549 9.59 -9.94 -10.69
C THR A 549 11.05 -9.63 -10.41
N LEU A 550 11.91 -10.63 -10.31
CA LEU A 550 13.35 -10.50 -10.01
C LEU A 550 14.19 -11.10 -11.15
N ASN A 551 15.17 -10.35 -11.66
CA ASN A 551 16.09 -10.79 -12.74
C ASN A 551 17.31 -9.86 -12.91
N ASP A 552 18.24 -10.24 -13.79
CA ASP A 552 19.45 -9.44 -14.12
C ASP A 552 19.19 -8.27 -15.10
N GLY A 553 17.92 -8.00 -15.44
CA GLY A 553 17.53 -6.92 -16.35
C GLY A 553 18.17 -7.06 -17.74
N ASP A 554 18.76 -5.96 -18.22
CA ASP A 554 19.48 -5.86 -19.49
C ASP A 554 20.99 -6.16 -19.36
N ASN A 555 21.44 -6.62 -18.20
CA ASN A 555 22.84 -6.83 -17.85
C ASN A 555 23.20 -8.30 -17.48
N PRO A 556 22.65 -9.35 -18.14
CA PRO A 556 22.81 -10.72 -17.68
C PRO A 556 24.28 -11.17 -17.63
N ASP A 557 24.60 -12.06 -16.70
CA ASP A 557 25.96 -12.61 -16.53
C ASP A 557 26.51 -13.26 -17.82
N SER A 558 25.65 -13.77 -18.70
CA SER A 558 26.02 -14.33 -20.00
C SER A 558 26.66 -13.31 -20.96
N ASN A 559 26.43 -12.01 -20.74
CA ASN A 559 26.99 -10.93 -21.54
C ASN A 559 28.26 -10.33 -20.93
N GLN A 560 28.66 -10.77 -19.72
CA GLN A 560 29.83 -10.23 -19.04
C GLN A 560 31.14 -10.69 -19.72
N PRO A 561 32.17 -9.83 -19.76
CA PRO A 561 33.46 -10.22 -20.31
C PRO A 561 34.10 -11.34 -19.49
N LEU A 562 34.96 -12.13 -20.14
CA LEU A 562 35.83 -13.06 -19.42
C LEU A 562 37.09 -12.33 -18.96
N TYR A 563 37.33 -12.36 -17.65
CA TYR A 563 38.62 -11.99 -17.06
C TYR A 563 39.22 -13.19 -16.36
N PHE A 564 40.52 -13.43 -16.61
CA PHE A 564 41.23 -14.62 -16.14
C PHE A 564 40.59 -15.95 -16.59
N GLY A 565 39.89 -15.92 -17.74
CA GLY A 565 39.17 -17.08 -18.28
C GLY A 565 37.83 -17.37 -17.62
N ARG A 566 37.37 -16.51 -16.71
CA ARG A 566 36.12 -16.68 -15.94
C ARG A 566 35.18 -15.50 -16.22
N PRO A 567 33.85 -15.72 -16.29
CA PRO A 567 32.90 -14.62 -16.39
C PRO A 567 33.11 -13.60 -15.27
N TYR A 568 33.13 -12.32 -15.61
CA TYR A 568 33.14 -11.24 -14.65
C TYR A 568 31.76 -11.15 -13.99
N GLN A 569 31.52 -12.05 -13.03
CA GLN A 569 30.23 -12.20 -12.37
C GLN A 569 29.93 -10.96 -11.54
N VAL A 570 28.95 -10.17 -12.00
CA VAL A 570 28.53 -8.93 -11.35
C VAL A 570 27.27 -9.12 -10.50
N HIS A 571 26.61 -10.28 -10.57
CA HIS A 571 25.45 -10.60 -9.73
C HIS A 571 25.77 -11.70 -8.71
N ASP A 572 25.19 -11.61 -7.51
CA ASP A 572 25.24 -12.69 -6.51
C ASP A 572 23.93 -13.50 -6.50
N GLY A 573 23.00 -13.23 -5.57
CA GLY A 573 21.71 -13.89 -5.48
C GLY A 573 20.52 -13.04 -5.96
N LEU A 574 19.37 -13.67 -6.22
CA LEU A 574 18.11 -12.91 -6.34
C LEU A 574 17.49 -12.68 -4.97
N LEU A 575 17.28 -13.75 -4.20
CA LEU A 575 16.45 -13.73 -2.99
C LEU A 575 16.98 -14.67 -1.91
N ASP A 576 17.71 -14.13 -0.95
CA ASP A 576 18.33 -14.90 0.12
C ASP A 576 17.59 -14.77 1.47
N VAL A 577 17.56 -15.87 2.24
CA VAL A 577 16.98 -15.94 3.59
C VAL A 577 18.00 -16.54 4.55
N VAL A 578 18.65 -15.70 5.35
CA VAL A 578 19.90 -16.06 6.02
C VAL A 578 19.94 -15.61 7.48
N ARG A 579 20.99 -16.04 8.20
CA ARG A 579 21.36 -15.57 9.54
C ARG A 579 20.24 -15.70 10.58
N GLY A 580 19.57 -16.86 10.55
CA GLY A 580 18.50 -17.16 11.49
C GLY A 580 17.20 -16.39 11.25
N SER A 581 16.97 -15.88 10.04
CA SER A 581 15.64 -15.44 9.62
C SER A 581 14.59 -16.55 9.82
N ASN A 582 13.33 -16.18 10.06
CA ASN A 582 12.28 -17.15 10.36
C ASN A 582 10.89 -16.63 9.97
N TYR A 583 9.93 -17.52 9.71
CA TYR A 583 8.56 -17.14 9.33
C TYR A 583 8.51 -16.27 8.07
N VAL A 584 8.91 -16.85 6.94
CA VAL A 584 8.95 -16.18 5.63
C VAL A 584 8.03 -16.88 4.64
N THR A 585 7.28 -16.13 3.83
CA THR A 585 6.48 -16.65 2.72
C THR A 585 6.88 -15.92 1.43
N LEU A 586 7.21 -16.69 0.40
CA LEU A 586 7.52 -16.24 -0.95
C LEU A 586 6.43 -16.78 -1.89
N SER A 587 5.54 -15.91 -2.35
CA SER A 587 4.37 -16.33 -3.14
C SER A 587 4.24 -15.61 -4.47
N TRP A 588 3.87 -16.34 -5.53
CA TRP A 588 3.54 -15.72 -6.83
C TRP A 588 4.64 -14.82 -7.43
N ASN A 589 5.91 -15.00 -7.06
CA ASN A 589 7.00 -14.23 -7.64
C ASN A 589 7.42 -14.84 -8.99
N HIS A 590 7.90 -14.01 -9.90
CA HIS A 590 8.54 -14.45 -11.14
C HIS A 590 10.04 -14.19 -11.04
N LEU A 591 10.83 -15.25 -11.05
CA LEU A 591 12.28 -15.20 -10.99
C LEU A 591 12.81 -15.74 -12.32
N SER A 592 13.70 -15.01 -12.98
CA SER A 592 14.18 -15.35 -14.33
C SER A 592 15.59 -14.84 -14.56
N ASN A 593 16.25 -15.37 -15.61
CA ASN A 593 17.52 -14.86 -16.15
C ASN A 593 18.59 -14.62 -15.07
N HIS A 594 18.91 -15.64 -14.28
CA HIS A 594 19.88 -15.55 -13.20
C HIS A 594 20.46 -16.93 -12.83
N ASP A 595 21.67 -16.98 -12.24
CA ASP A 595 22.31 -18.21 -11.79
C ASP A 595 21.85 -18.65 -10.38
N LYS A 596 22.24 -17.92 -9.33
CA LYS A 596 22.05 -18.33 -7.92
C LYS A 596 20.78 -17.72 -7.32
N VAL A 597 19.69 -18.46 -7.27
CA VAL A 597 18.39 -17.81 -7.00
C VAL A 597 18.11 -17.53 -5.52
N SER A 598 18.04 -18.56 -4.69
CA SER A 598 17.61 -18.44 -3.29
C SER A 598 18.34 -19.38 -2.35
N LEU A 599 19.22 -18.82 -1.53
CA LEU A 599 19.89 -19.49 -0.44
C LEU A 599 19.10 -19.32 0.87
N ILE A 600 18.72 -20.45 1.46
CA ILE A 600 18.05 -20.50 2.76
C ILE A 600 19.01 -21.11 3.77
N GLY A 601 19.60 -20.26 4.60
CA GLY A 601 20.68 -20.60 5.55
C GLY A 601 22.06 -20.57 4.88
N ASN A 602 22.94 -19.69 5.35
CA ASN A 602 24.24 -19.40 4.70
C ASN A 602 25.44 -20.11 5.35
N THR A 603 25.23 -21.01 6.30
CA THR A 603 26.31 -21.74 6.98
C THR A 603 25.92 -23.16 7.35
N ASP A 604 26.88 -24.09 7.32
CA ASP A 604 26.70 -25.46 7.81
C ASP A 604 26.86 -25.55 9.34
N ASN A 605 27.26 -24.47 10.02
CA ASN A 605 27.37 -24.44 11.49
C ASN A 605 26.06 -23.91 12.11
N PRO A 606 25.20 -24.78 12.67
CA PRO A 606 23.89 -24.36 13.18
C PRO A 606 23.96 -23.39 14.37
N THR A 607 25.10 -23.34 15.08
CA THR A 607 25.27 -22.49 16.25
C THR A 607 25.66 -21.05 15.88
N ARG A 608 26.18 -20.81 14.66
CA ARG A 608 26.67 -19.48 14.25
C ARG A 608 25.59 -18.40 14.29
N TYR A 609 24.35 -18.74 13.92
CA TYR A 609 23.20 -17.83 13.98
C TYR A 609 21.98 -18.43 14.72
N ALA A 610 22.22 -19.50 15.49
CA ALA A 610 21.19 -20.29 16.16
C ALA A 610 20.07 -20.72 15.17
N GLU A 611 20.44 -21.39 14.08
CA GLU A 611 19.54 -21.70 12.95
C GLU A 611 18.83 -23.06 13.07
N ALA A 612 19.20 -23.88 14.06
CA ALA A 612 18.74 -25.27 14.17
C ALA A 612 17.22 -25.44 14.16
N ASP A 613 16.48 -24.46 14.68
CA ASP A 613 15.02 -24.42 14.73
C ASP A 613 14.40 -23.21 13.99
N LYS A 614 15.17 -22.50 13.16
CA LYS A 614 14.71 -21.34 12.40
C LYS A 614 14.56 -21.65 10.90
N LEU A 615 14.69 -20.64 10.03
CA LEU A 615 14.61 -20.77 8.58
C LEU A 615 13.32 -21.47 8.12
N LYS A 616 12.21 -21.20 8.80
CA LYS A 616 10.88 -21.66 8.39
C LYS A 616 10.38 -20.78 7.25
N VAL A 617 10.45 -21.31 6.04
CA VAL A 617 10.14 -20.59 4.79
C VAL A 617 9.12 -21.36 3.96
N THR A 618 8.13 -20.67 3.40
CA THR A 618 7.20 -21.24 2.42
C THR A 618 7.45 -20.61 1.05
N LEU A 619 7.57 -21.43 0.02
CA LEU A 619 7.67 -21.00 -1.38
C LEU A 619 6.49 -21.60 -2.12
N HIS A 620 5.58 -20.76 -2.62
CA HIS A 620 4.49 -21.26 -3.46
C HIS A 620 4.07 -20.41 -4.63
N HIS A 621 3.62 -21.09 -5.68
CA HIS A 621 3.13 -20.44 -6.90
C HIS A 621 4.15 -19.50 -7.56
N ASN A 622 5.44 -19.65 -7.24
CA ASN A 622 6.50 -18.89 -7.89
C ASN A 622 6.79 -19.49 -9.28
N TYR A 623 7.11 -18.62 -10.23
CA TYR A 623 7.59 -18.99 -11.54
C TYR A 623 9.12 -18.88 -11.58
N PHE A 624 9.80 -20.02 -11.64
CA PHE A 624 11.24 -20.12 -11.79
C PHE A 624 11.59 -20.38 -13.26
N GLU A 625 11.91 -19.32 -14.00
CA GLU A 625 12.05 -19.36 -15.46
C GLU A 625 13.53 -19.42 -15.89
N GLY A 626 13.95 -20.58 -16.39
CA GLY A 626 15.27 -20.75 -17.02
C GLY A 626 16.46 -20.52 -16.08
N LEU A 627 16.30 -20.78 -14.79
CA LEU A 627 17.29 -20.45 -13.75
C LEU A 627 18.37 -21.53 -13.59
N GLY A 628 19.57 -21.09 -13.19
CA GLY A 628 20.73 -21.96 -12.99
C GLY A 628 20.59 -22.93 -11.81
N GLN A 629 20.45 -22.40 -10.59
CA GLN A 629 20.48 -23.19 -9.37
C GLN A 629 19.80 -22.52 -8.17
N ARG A 630 19.71 -23.25 -7.04
CA ARG A 630 19.22 -22.76 -5.74
C ARG A 630 17.76 -22.28 -5.79
N THR A 631 16.82 -23.12 -6.22
CA THR A 631 15.39 -22.77 -6.29
C THR A 631 14.47 -23.62 -5.38
N PRO A 632 14.74 -23.74 -4.06
CA PRO A 632 15.81 -23.11 -3.26
C PRO A 632 16.99 -24.05 -2.95
N ARG A 633 18.08 -23.54 -2.36
CA ARG A 633 19.06 -24.33 -1.61
C ARG A 633 18.86 -24.13 -0.12
N VAL A 634 18.68 -25.21 0.64
CA VAL A 634 18.24 -25.14 2.05
C VAL A 634 19.24 -25.75 3.01
N ARG A 635 19.39 -25.14 4.18
CA ARG A 635 20.02 -25.72 5.38
C ARG A 635 19.11 -25.56 6.59
N PHE A 636 19.09 -26.56 7.47
CA PHE A 636 18.31 -26.67 8.72
C PHE A 636 16.78 -26.53 8.63
N GLY A 637 16.29 -25.50 7.94
CA GLY A 637 14.93 -25.02 7.97
C GLY A 637 13.87 -26.03 7.53
N GLN A 638 12.70 -25.87 8.13
CA GLN A 638 11.45 -26.50 7.68
C GLN A 638 10.90 -25.68 6.51
N VAL A 639 11.30 -26.04 5.29
CA VAL A 639 10.95 -25.29 4.08
C VAL A 639 9.86 -26.02 3.30
N HIS A 640 8.71 -25.37 3.14
CA HIS A 640 7.58 -25.89 2.36
C HIS A 640 7.65 -25.34 0.94
N VAL A 641 7.84 -26.20 -0.05
CA VAL A 641 7.95 -25.85 -1.46
C VAL A 641 6.76 -26.45 -2.20
N TYR A 642 5.75 -25.65 -2.54
CA TYR A 642 4.56 -26.19 -3.19
C TYR A 642 4.00 -25.35 -4.33
N ASN A 643 3.43 -26.01 -5.34
CA ASN A 643 2.82 -25.34 -6.48
C ASN A 643 3.71 -24.33 -7.24
N ASN A 644 5.03 -24.46 -7.15
CA ASN A 644 5.93 -23.68 -7.98
C ASN A 644 6.03 -24.32 -9.37
N TYR A 645 6.29 -23.48 -10.38
CA TYR A 645 6.50 -23.91 -11.75
C TYR A 645 7.93 -23.56 -12.18
N TYR A 646 8.64 -24.55 -12.70
CA TYR A 646 10.03 -24.47 -13.08
C TYR A 646 10.19 -24.76 -14.57
N THR A 647 11.00 -23.98 -15.27
CA THR A 647 11.43 -24.29 -16.64
C THR A 647 12.95 -24.41 -16.72
N GLY A 648 13.42 -25.42 -17.44
CA GLY A 648 14.84 -25.66 -17.64
C GLY A 648 15.48 -24.67 -18.63
N SER A 649 16.81 -24.58 -18.56
CA SER A 649 17.66 -23.84 -19.49
C SER A 649 19.02 -24.54 -19.63
N ASP A 650 19.85 -24.11 -20.57
CA ASP A 650 21.19 -24.69 -20.79
C ASP A 650 22.14 -24.46 -19.62
N VAL A 651 21.86 -23.46 -18.76
CA VAL A 651 22.65 -23.16 -17.56
C VAL A 651 22.14 -23.90 -16.32
N HIS A 652 21.07 -24.68 -16.44
CA HIS A 652 20.45 -25.38 -15.31
C HIS A 652 21.39 -26.43 -14.72
N GLN A 653 21.65 -26.30 -13.42
CA GLN A 653 22.44 -27.25 -12.63
C GLN A 653 21.53 -28.15 -11.80
N TYR A 654 20.70 -27.56 -10.93
CA TYR A 654 19.72 -28.26 -10.11
C TYR A 654 18.60 -27.32 -9.63
N SER A 655 17.44 -27.85 -9.22
CA SER A 655 16.38 -27.03 -8.61
C SER A 655 16.53 -26.96 -7.09
N ILE A 656 16.19 -28.03 -6.37
CA ILE A 656 16.12 -28.05 -4.90
C ILE A 656 17.41 -28.63 -4.32
N GLY A 657 18.16 -27.80 -3.61
CA GLY A 657 19.39 -28.20 -2.92
C GLY A 657 19.10 -28.69 -1.50
N VAL A 658 19.33 -29.98 -1.25
CA VAL A 658 19.16 -30.65 0.05
C VAL A 658 20.46 -30.49 0.84
N GLY A 659 20.57 -29.40 1.59
CA GLY A 659 21.76 -29.04 2.35
C GLY A 659 21.78 -29.57 3.79
N ALA A 660 22.87 -29.26 4.51
CA ALA A 660 23.10 -29.67 5.89
C ALA A 660 21.88 -29.46 6.81
N GLY A 661 21.38 -30.56 7.38
CA GLY A 661 20.24 -30.57 8.32
C GLY A 661 18.91 -30.08 7.76
N SER A 662 18.80 -29.84 6.45
CA SER A 662 17.58 -29.30 5.83
C SER A 662 16.37 -30.21 6.01
N LYS A 663 15.19 -29.60 6.10
CA LYS A 663 13.91 -30.30 6.25
C LYS A 663 12.95 -29.80 5.18
N VAL A 664 13.24 -30.12 3.92
CA VAL A 664 12.41 -29.67 2.79
C VAL A 664 11.19 -30.58 2.64
N TYR A 665 10.02 -29.98 2.47
CA TYR A 665 8.78 -30.66 2.09
C TYR A 665 8.33 -30.09 0.74
N ALA A 666 8.58 -30.82 -0.35
CA ALA A 666 8.28 -30.40 -1.72
C ALA A 666 7.05 -31.12 -2.26
N GLN A 667 5.93 -30.40 -2.44
CA GLN A 667 4.69 -31.01 -2.93
C GLN A 667 4.04 -30.32 -4.11
N ALA A 668 3.50 -31.10 -5.03
CA ALA A 668 2.69 -30.63 -6.15
C ALA A 668 3.36 -29.50 -6.96
N ASN A 669 4.67 -29.61 -7.24
CA ASN A 669 5.39 -28.71 -8.13
C ASN A 669 5.46 -29.28 -9.56
N ALA A 670 5.68 -28.41 -10.54
CA ALA A 670 5.83 -28.80 -11.95
C ALA A 670 7.18 -28.34 -12.51
N PHE A 671 7.93 -29.27 -13.10
CA PHE A 671 9.23 -29.04 -13.71
C PHE A 671 9.16 -29.42 -15.19
N ASP A 672 9.31 -28.45 -16.09
CA ASP A 672 9.30 -28.68 -17.55
C ASP A 672 10.70 -28.42 -18.12
N GLY A 673 11.20 -29.34 -18.95
CA GLY A 673 12.54 -29.24 -19.56
C GLY A 673 13.70 -29.47 -18.57
N ILE A 674 13.43 -30.05 -17.41
CA ILE A 674 14.44 -30.38 -16.39
C ILE A 674 14.46 -31.90 -16.20
N PRO A 675 15.61 -32.58 -16.40
CA PRO A 675 15.74 -34.00 -16.12
C PRO A 675 15.37 -34.33 -14.67
N ALA A 676 14.62 -35.42 -14.47
CA ALA A 676 14.08 -35.78 -13.15
C ALA A 676 15.16 -36.00 -12.08
N ASP A 677 16.32 -36.54 -12.47
CA ASP A 677 17.50 -36.75 -11.62
C ASP A 677 18.18 -35.44 -11.21
N LYS A 678 18.08 -34.39 -12.05
CA LYS A 678 18.64 -33.05 -11.76
C LYS A 678 17.73 -32.14 -10.95
N VAL A 679 16.49 -32.52 -10.68
CA VAL A 679 15.58 -31.70 -9.85
C VAL A 679 16.14 -31.52 -8.43
N LEU A 680 16.82 -32.55 -7.90
CA LEU A 680 17.40 -32.54 -6.56
C LEU A 680 18.94 -32.55 -6.63
N SER A 681 19.58 -31.93 -5.64
CA SER A 681 21.03 -32.05 -5.41
C SER A 681 21.33 -32.23 -3.93
N VAL A 682 22.18 -33.19 -3.57
CA VAL A 682 22.67 -33.37 -2.19
C VAL A 682 23.84 -32.43 -1.91
N LEU A 683 23.74 -31.63 -0.85
CA LEU A 683 24.74 -30.63 -0.44
C LEU A 683 24.98 -30.73 1.08
N ASN A 684 25.33 -31.93 1.55
CA ASN A 684 25.43 -32.35 2.97
C ASN A 684 24.10 -32.64 3.68
N GLY A 685 22.99 -32.67 2.94
CA GLY A 685 21.70 -33.12 3.47
C GLY A 685 21.52 -34.64 3.41
N THR A 686 20.51 -35.14 4.11
CA THR A 686 20.26 -36.59 4.25
C THR A 686 18.86 -37.03 3.84
N ALA A 687 17.87 -36.12 3.82
CA ALA A 687 16.50 -36.48 3.46
C ALA A 687 15.68 -35.27 2.96
N ILE A 688 14.64 -35.57 2.18
CA ILE A 688 13.62 -34.63 1.70
C ILE A 688 12.28 -35.36 1.58
N THR A 689 11.17 -34.71 1.92
CA THR A 689 9.83 -35.25 1.64
C THR A 689 9.33 -34.73 0.30
N VAL A 690 9.01 -35.63 -0.64
CA VAL A 690 8.45 -35.28 -1.97
C VAL A 690 7.07 -35.92 -2.18
N ARG A 691 6.11 -35.15 -2.70
CA ARG A 691 4.72 -35.61 -2.97
C ARG A 691 4.14 -34.95 -4.22
N ASP A 692 3.44 -35.72 -5.06
CA ASP A 692 2.62 -35.21 -6.18
C ASP A 692 3.33 -34.27 -7.19
N ASN A 693 4.67 -34.31 -7.26
CA ASN A 693 5.44 -33.51 -8.20
C ASN A 693 5.36 -34.11 -9.62
N VAL A 694 5.42 -33.24 -10.63
CA VAL A 694 5.44 -33.66 -12.04
C VAL A 694 6.69 -33.15 -12.75
N VAL A 695 7.27 -33.99 -13.58
CA VAL A 695 8.34 -33.64 -14.53
C VAL A 695 7.80 -33.86 -15.93
N ASP A 696 7.85 -32.85 -16.80
CA ASP A 696 7.29 -32.84 -18.15
C ASP A 696 5.84 -33.37 -18.20
N GLY A 697 5.03 -32.89 -17.23
CA GLY A 697 3.62 -33.27 -17.08
C GLY A 697 3.34 -34.66 -16.49
N ARG A 698 4.37 -35.47 -16.21
CA ARG A 698 4.24 -36.83 -15.67
C ARG A 698 4.56 -36.87 -14.16
N PRO A 699 3.76 -37.57 -13.33
CA PRO A 699 4.11 -37.78 -11.93
C PRO A 699 5.46 -38.50 -11.79
N VAL A 700 6.31 -38.00 -10.90
CA VAL A 700 7.64 -38.57 -10.65
C VAL A 700 7.91 -38.62 -9.15
N ASP A 701 8.47 -39.74 -8.69
CA ASP A 701 9.14 -39.83 -7.38
C ASP A 701 10.55 -39.26 -7.53
N LEU A 702 10.74 -38.02 -7.10
CA LEU A 702 12.00 -37.29 -7.26
C LEU A 702 13.15 -37.92 -6.46
N VAL A 703 12.88 -38.53 -5.30
CA VAL A 703 13.91 -39.19 -4.49
C VAL A 703 14.37 -40.46 -5.19
N ALA A 704 13.43 -41.26 -5.72
CA ALA A 704 13.78 -42.45 -6.49
C ALA A 704 14.53 -42.11 -7.78
N ALA A 705 14.15 -41.02 -8.47
CA ALA A 705 14.85 -40.56 -9.68
C ALA A 705 16.29 -40.12 -9.37
N TYR A 706 16.51 -39.39 -8.26
CA TYR A 706 17.84 -38.97 -7.83
C TYR A 706 18.72 -40.17 -7.43
N ASN A 707 18.24 -41.04 -6.53
CA ASN A 707 19.01 -42.20 -6.03
C ASN A 707 19.36 -43.21 -7.15
N ALA A 708 18.62 -43.22 -8.26
CA ALA A 708 18.96 -44.05 -9.40
C ALA A 708 20.19 -43.56 -10.19
N ALA A 709 20.54 -42.27 -10.08
CA ALA A 709 21.58 -41.62 -10.88
C ALA A 709 22.75 -41.05 -10.04
N HIS A 710 22.59 -40.91 -8.73
CA HIS A 710 23.52 -40.19 -7.85
C HIS A 710 23.82 -40.94 -6.55
N ASP A 711 24.98 -40.68 -5.97
CA ASP A 711 25.44 -41.16 -4.65
C ASP A 711 25.97 -39.95 -3.85
N PRO A 712 25.67 -39.81 -2.55
CA PRO A 712 24.88 -40.72 -1.70
C PRO A 712 23.37 -40.62 -1.90
N ASP A 713 22.67 -41.70 -1.56
CA ASP A 713 21.21 -41.78 -1.53
C ASP A 713 20.58 -40.76 -0.58
N LEU A 714 19.42 -40.22 -0.98
CA LEU A 714 18.53 -39.41 -0.16
C LEU A 714 17.45 -40.26 0.53
N GLY A 715 17.19 -39.96 1.80
CA GLY A 715 15.99 -40.41 2.50
C GLY A 715 14.73 -39.66 2.04
N ALA A 716 13.57 -40.32 2.14
CA ALA A 716 12.29 -39.80 1.63
C ALA A 716 11.40 -39.11 2.69
N ASP A 717 11.92 -38.87 3.91
CA ASP A 717 11.19 -38.23 5.01
C ASP A 717 12.05 -37.16 5.71
N ALA A 718 11.65 -35.91 5.55
CA ALA A 718 12.22 -34.75 6.22
C ALA A 718 11.76 -34.56 7.68
N GLY A 719 10.88 -35.42 8.19
CA GLY A 719 10.49 -35.48 9.59
C GLY A 719 9.47 -34.43 10.05
N TRP A 720 8.69 -33.85 9.12
CA TRP A 720 7.61 -32.91 9.44
C TRP A 720 6.56 -32.82 8.32
N THR A 721 5.44 -32.14 8.57
CA THR A 721 4.38 -31.88 7.58
C THR A 721 3.86 -30.44 7.75
N PRO A 722 3.71 -29.65 6.67
CA PRO A 722 3.16 -28.30 6.73
C PRO A 722 1.69 -28.28 7.18
N THR A 723 1.31 -27.29 7.99
CA THR A 723 -0.08 -27.07 8.44
C THR A 723 -0.64 -25.71 8.02
N LEU A 724 0.23 -24.71 7.79
CA LEU A 724 -0.14 -23.37 7.31
C LEU A 724 -0.17 -23.38 5.78
N VAL A 725 -1.28 -23.86 5.22
CA VAL A 725 -1.49 -23.96 3.78
C VAL A 725 -2.87 -23.41 3.43
N THR A 726 -2.94 -22.50 2.45
CA THR A 726 -4.21 -21.99 1.92
C THR A 726 -4.86 -22.99 0.98
N LYS A 727 -4.21 -23.28 -0.16
CA LYS A 727 -4.72 -24.18 -1.19
C LYS A 727 -3.60 -24.81 -2.00
N VAL A 728 -3.61 -26.14 -2.12
CA VAL A 728 -2.73 -26.88 -3.03
C VAL A 728 -3.49 -27.21 -4.34
N HIS A 729 -3.05 -26.62 -5.44
CA HIS A 729 -3.50 -26.92 -6.79
C HIS A 729 -2.86 -28.21 -7.32
N PRO A 730 -3.52 -28.94 -8.25
CA PRO A 730 -2.90 -30.04 -8.96
C PRO A 730 -1.69 -29.57 -9.77
N ALA A 731 -0.55 -30.26 -9.64
CA ALA A 731 0.71 -29.86 -10.26
C ALA A 731 0.61 -29.66 -11.79
N ARG A 732 -0.21 -30.47 -12.47
CA ARG A 732 -0.43 -30.34 -13.93
C ARG A 732 -1.09 -29.04 -14.36
N ALA A 733 -1.80 -28.34 -13.47
CA ALA A 733 -2.44 -27.07 -13.79
C ALA A 733 -1.44 -25.89 -13.78
N LEU A 734 -0.28 -26.06 -13.15
CA LEU A 734 0.65 -24.97 -12.86
C LEU A 734 1.27 -24.36 -14.12
N ARG A 735 1.48 -25.16 -15.16
CA ARG A 735 2.01 -24.71 -16.46
C ARG A 735 1.19 -23.57 -17.07
N GLY A 736 -0.14 -23.57 -16.85
CA GLY A 736 -1.01 -22.47 -17.29
C GLY A 736 -1.28 -21.44 -16.19
N LEU A 737 -1.42 -21.91 -14.94
CA LEU A 737 -1.82 -21.06 -13.81
C LEU A 737 -0.72 -20.09 -13.38
N VAL A 738 0.50 -20.59 -13.18
CA VAL A 738 1.59 -19.83 -12.56
C VAL A 738 2.08 -18.72 -13.49
N PRO A 739 2.44 -18.96 -14.77
CA PRO A 739 2.86 -17.89 -15.68
C PRO A 739 1.80 -16.80 -15.91
N ALA A 740 0.51 -17.12 -15.72
CA ALA A 740 -0.58 -16.17 -15.90
C ALA A 740 -0.73 -15.18 -14.73
N GLN A 741 -0.26 -15.55 -13.53
CA GLN A 741 -0.51 -14.81 -12.30
C GLN A 741 0.76 -14.39 -11.56
N ALA A 742 1.87 -15.11 -11.70
CA ALA A 742 3.12 -14.77 -11.03
C ALA A 742 3.79 -13.53 -11.66
N GLY A 743 4.50 -12.78 -10.81
CA GLY A 743 5.26 -11.59 -11.17
C GLY A 743 4.55 -10.28 -10.90
N ALA A 744 5.30 -9.19 -11.06
CA ALA A 744 4.79 -7.83 -10.93
C ALA A 744 3.78 -7.47 -12.04
N GLY A 745 2.89 -6.52 -11.75
CA GLY A 745 1.86 -6.03 -12.66
C GLY A 745 0.67 -6.98 -12.83
N ARG A 746 0.47 -7.92 -11.90
CA ARG A 746 -0.59 -8.93 -11.94
C ARG A 746 -1.73 -8.68 -10.95
N LEU A 747 -1.57 -7.68 -10.06
CA LEU A 747 -2.51 -7.37 -8.97
C LEU A 747 -3.39 -6.13 -9.25
N GLY A 748 -3.21 -5.46 -10.39
CA GLY A 748 -3.93 -4.26 -10.87
C GLY A 748 -3.65 -3.98 -12.33
#